data_AF-A0A135L8I1-F1
#
_entry.id   AF-A0A135L8I1-F1
#
_cell.length_a   1.000
_cell.length_b   1.000
_cell.length_c   1.000
_cell.angle_alpha   90.00
_cell.angle_beta   90.00
_cell.angle_gamma   90.00
#
_symmetry.space_group_name_H-M   'P 1'
#
loop_
_entity.id
_entity.type
_entity.pdbx_description
1 polymer ?
#
loop_
_entity_poly.entity_id
_entity_poly.type
_entity_poly.pdbx_seq_one_letter_code
_entity_poly.pdbx_strand_id
1 'polypeptide(L)'
;MEMKQISEEEFPDLNNASPKEPIGSSMYPLSPEKGQLEPLNLAAGKLDFDGVDPEIGMHLLSIYWSRQLYTAQIIYRPAFMRDMACEGPYFSKLLLNAIFFVVSKHCDRPELRSDPNDITTAGWKFRQRFTQLLRDCFDKSEITTLQALLIMSNALFSRCDERSLSWLYAGNAFNMFIDLGLHVLPDVDSIPAEELEIRKRVLWGAYLIDKIQCLFQGRPPLLNRVNLRASLDFLDDYDELEPFQDITYTTTKPRQVVPSLNVSLLTNLCGLTTIVERILREIYSESRESNLGHRANISQEIKSQLRSWRQNLPPRLDYLSFPDQAVLLPQSACLLALFNVLIILVHRPLIIGHDGVINSTTAHESVNACTSAANQIVQILHDYSQQFSLSSAPYMLSYATYISATIHARIVAQKGSNSTVFQSLVFCRNILSEHTRLYSAAEKAKENLDKLISHLGISAADDNPRTGSPWSPGITVLSEHMVMHESINVARELGVADRAHDFGSSLLSLELSDLDLEAIAQGFQVDVESHSFWNSLCTYNTMGCSDKKSCEGCSCSNDTQPQQINIEDCLSELQALRRRNQELETRMRIKSETDNAQVPVKQPGRTLRSSAWFDCRSNPGMTAVYMERYFNYGITKEELMSGKPMIGIAQTGSDIAPCNRHHIELSKRVREGIRTAGGIPFEFPTHPIQETSRRPTATLDRNLAYLGLVEILTGYFLDGVVLLTGCDKTTPACLMAAATMNIPAICMNVGPMLNGYSKEALTGAGTVLWHGRELYATGEIDENEFMDYIARGTPSVGHCNTMGTASTMNALAESLGMALPGSAAIPAAYRHRAQCAYETGKQIVEMVEADRKPCDLMTREAFENAIVANAAIGGSTNAPIHINAIAQHAGVEVSMDDWDTIGSTIPLLLNMQPSGEYLGEEYYRAGGLPAIMAELLDQGKLNGDVLTCNGKTLAENVRGKHTWDRRVIKPYDDPLMKDAGFAHLKGNLFDSAIMKTCVISPSFRERYLSNPDDPEAFEGSVVVFDGPEDYEHRLETTPYIDEKTILVMRGVGPIGYPGAAEVVNMHPPGRLLKEGIDGLFCIGDGRQSGTSGSPSILNASPEAAAGGNLAILKDGDRLRIDLRKRRVDILITDDEIEQRRKALGKEGYPVIPSGTPWQEIFRQETDQLSNGMVLRKAVKYQRLAQEGQPLRHNH
;
A
#
# COMPACT_ATOMS: atom_id res chain seq x y z
N MET A 1 -36.02 -9.75 50.91
CA MET A 1 -36.25 -10.00 52.34
C MET A 1 -35.18 -9.20 53.09
N GLU A 2 -35.63 -8.17 53.82
CA GLU A 2 -34.95 -7.26 54.78
C GLU A 2 -33.47 -6.87 54.55
N MET A 3 -33.26 -5.62 54.09
CA MET A 3 -32.01 -4.87 54.28
C MET A 3 -32.12 -4.01 55.54
N LYS A 4 -31.19 -4.22 56.48
CA LYS A 4 -30.89 -3.30 57.59
C LYS A 4 -29.89 -2.23 57.10
N GLN A 5 -30.17 -0.98 57.46
CA GLN A 5 -29.24 0.15 57.42
C GLN A 5 -28.02 -0.12 58.31
N ILE A 6 -26.82 0.19 57.81
CA ILE A 6 -25.65 0.62 58.61
C ILE A 6 -24.99 1.79 57.86
N SER A 7 -24.56 2.76 58.67
CA SER A 7 -24.22 4.16 58.42
C SER A 7 -22.87 4.43 57.75
N GLU A 8 -22.79 5.61 57.15
CA GLU A 8 -21.57 6.35 56.82
C GLU A 8 -20.73 6.60 58.09
N GLU A 9 -19.41 6.38 58.00
CA GLU A 9 -18.36 7.29 58.51
C GLU A 9 -16.95 6.79 58.10
N GLU A 10 -16.10 7.76 57.75
CA GLU A 10 -14.63 7.69 57.52
C GLU A 10 -14.10 7.35 56.11
N PHE A 11 -14.08 8.37 55.23
CA PHE A 11 -12.97 8.59 54.28
C PHE A 11 -12.51 10.06 54.39
N PRO A 12 -11.20 10.35 54.54
CA PRO A 12 -10.70 11.72 54.63
C PRO A 12 -10.62 12.41 53.25
N ASP A 13 -10.92 13.71 53.26
CA ASP A 13 -10.94 14.66 52.15
C ASP A 13 -9.78 14.55 51.14
N LEU A 14 -10.13 14.28 49.88
CA LEU A 14 -9.29 14.48 48.69
C LEU A 14 -9.89 15.59 47.81
N ASN A 15 -10.00 16.80 48.36
CA ASN A 15 -10.36 18.00 47.61
C ASN A 15 -9.18 18.97 47.57
N ASN A 16 -8.29 18.81 46.58
CA ASN A 16 -7.46 19.90 46.05
C ASN A 16 -6.78 19.49 44.73
N ALA A 17 -7.54 19.49 43.65
CA ALA A 17 -7.04 19.76 42.31
C ALA A 17 -8.15 20.48 41.55
N SER A 18 -7.89 21.70 41.10
CA SER A 18 -8.86 22.56 40.41
C SER A 18 -9.36 21.92 39.11
N PRO A 19 -10.67 21.75 38.90
CA PRO A 19 -11.23 21.25 37.65
C PRO A 19 -11.18 22.36 36.60
N LYS A 20 -10.61 22.07 35.42
CA LYS A 20 -10.94 22.84 34.21
C LYS A 20 -12.40 22.51 33.85
N GLU A 21 -13.18 23.55 33.57
CA GLU A 21 -14.62 23.53 33.36
C GLU A 21 -15.09 22.47 32.35
N PRO A 22 -16.27 21.83 32.57
CA PRO A 22 -16.85 20.87 31.64
C PRO A 22 -17.57 21.58 30.50
N ILE A 23 -17.18 21.28 29.27
CA ILE A 23 -17.97 21.60 28.08
C ILE A 23 -19.03 20.51 27.92
N GLY A 24 -20.32 20.91 27.92
CA GLY A 24 -21.39 20.13 27.29
C GLY A 24 -22.01 19.02 28.14
N SER A 25 -23.12 19.34 28.81
CA SER A 25 -24.02 18.44 29.51
C SER A 25 -24.60 17.30 28.64
N SER A 26 -24.15 16.04 28.82
CA SER A 26 -25.03 14.86 28.61
C SER A 26 -24.60 13.52 29.25
N MET A 27 -23.44 13.38 29.91
CA MET A 27 -23.18 12.19 30.72
C MET A 27 -23.63 12.41 32.17
N TYR A 28 -24.77 11.82 32.53
CA TYR A 28 -25.07 11.51 33.93
C TYR A 28 -23.96 10.57 34.48
N PRO A 29 -23.61 10.64 35.77
CA PRO A 29 -22.63 9.73 36.37
C PRO A 29 -23.23 8.31 36.38
N LEU A 30 -22.79 7.47 35.44
CA LEU A 30 -23.27 6.09 35.26
C LEU A 30 -22.21 5.08 35.75
N SER A 31 -21.77 5.19 37.00
CA SER A 31 -20.88 4.22 37.66
C SER A 31 -21.39 4.01 39.09
N PRO A 32 -22.20 2.96 39.38
CA PRO A 32 -21.76 1.57 39.53
C PRO A 32 -22.78 0.48 39.08
N GLU A 33 -23.91 0.83 38.44
CA GLU A 33 -25.01 -0.11 38.16
C GLU A 33 -24.68 -1.17 37.08
N LYS A 34 -23.78 -0.89 36.13
CA LYS A 34 -23.50 -1.80 35.00
C LYS A 34 -22.69 -3.05 35.38
N GLY A 35 -21.74 -2.97 36.32
CA GLY A 35 -20.97 -4.13 36.80
C GLY A 35 -21.81 -5.14 37.59
N GLN A 36 -22.93 -4.70 38.18
CA GLN A 36 -23.87 -5.56 38.89
C GLN A 36 -24.70 -6.45 37.93
N LEU A 37 -24.73 -6.12 36.63
CA LEU A 37 -25.48 -6.88 35.64
C LEU A 37 -24.72 -8.10 35.12
N GLU A 38 -23.39 -8.16 35.22
CA GLU A 38 -22.62 -9.32 34.72
C GLU A 38 -22.99 -10.62 35.46
N PRO A 39 -23.01 -10.68 36.81
CA PRO A 39 -23.42 -11.88 37.53
C PRO A 39 -24.91 -12.22 37.32
N LEU A 40 -25.76 -11.20 37.14
CA LEU A 40 -27.19 -11.38 36.85
C LEU A 40 -27.42 -11.97 35.46
N ASN A 41 -26.73 -11.48 34.43
CA ASN A 41 -26.82 -11.99 33.06
C ASN A 41 -26.24 -13.41 32.95
N LEU A 42 -25.18 -13.71 33.71
CA LEU A 42 -24.64 -15.06 33.83
C LEU A 42 -25.66 -16.02 34.47
N ALA A 43 -26.25 -15.64 35.61
CA ALA A 43 -27.27 -16.44 36.30
C ALA A 43 -28.55 -16.62 35.44
N ALA A 44 -28.87 -15.64 34.60
CA ALA A 44 -29.98 -15.70 33.65
C ALA A 44 -29.67 -16.48 32.36
N GLY A 45 -28.44 -17.00 32.19
CA GLY A 45 -28.04 -17.77 31.01
C GLY A 45 -28.00 -16.96 29.70
N LYS A 46 -27.83 -15.63 29.79
CA LYS A 46 -27.87 -14.72 28.63
C LYS A 46 -26.53 -14.55 27.90
N LEU A 47 -25.42 -15.01 28.49
CA LEU A 47 -24.08 -14.83 27.94
C LEU A 47 -23.69 -16.04 27.06
N ASP A 48 -23.40 -15.80 25.78
CA ASP A 48 -22.95 -16.85 24.85
C ASP A 48 -21.42 -16.98 24.84
N PHE A 49 -20.91 -18.08 25.43
CA PHE A 49 -19.47 -18.37 25.51
C PHE A 49 -18.93 -19.20 24.33
N ASP A 50 -19.65 -19.33 23.21
CA ASP A 50 -19.29 -20.11 22.01
C ASP A 50 -18.92 -21.57 22.33
N GLY A 51 -19.71 -22.20 23.21
CA GLY A 51 -19.55 -23.61 23.61
C GLY A 51 -18.54 -23.87 24.72
N VAL A 52 -17.96 -22.82 25.33
CA VAL A 52 -17.15 -22.93 26.55
C VAL A 52 -18.05 -23.00 27.78
N ASP A 53 -17.66 -23.81 28.77
CA ASP A 53 -18.33 -23.83 30.07
C ASP A 53 -18.42 -22.41 30.67
N PRO A 54 -19.60 -21.94 31.12
CA PRO A 54 -19.77 -20.57 31.61
C PRO A 54 -18.85 -20.16 32.75
N GLU A 55 -18.48 -21.10 33.65
CA GLU A 55 -17.55 -20.81 34.74
C GLU A 55 -16.14 -20.56 34.20
N ILE A 56 -15.69 -21.40 33.27
CA ILE A 56 -14.41 -21.23 32.57
C ILE A 56 -14.41 -19.95 31.74
N GLY A 57 -15.49 -19.69 31.00
CA GLY A 57 -15.65 -18.51 30.14
C GLY A 57 -15.57 -17.22 30.95
N MET A 58 -16.30 -17.12 32.05
CA MET A 58 -16.25 -15.96 32.94
C MET A 58 -14.87 -15.80 33.60
N HIS A 59 -14.25 -16.90 34.02
CA HIS A 59 -12.90 -16.84 34.60
C HIS A 59 -11.88 -16.27 33.59
N LEU A 60 -11.95 -16.69 32.32
CA LEU A 60 -11.09 -16.15 31.25
C LEU A 60 -11.36 -14.66 30.98
N LEU A 61 -12.63 -14.23 31.00
CA LEU A 61 -12.97 -12.81 30.88
C LEU A 61 -12.43 -11.98 32.06
N SER A 62 -12.52 -12.48 33.30
CA SER A 62 -11.94 -11.79 34.47
C SER A 62 -10.42 -11.64 34.36
N ILE A 63 -9.72 -12.66 33.86
CA ILE A 63 -8.27 -12.55 33.57
C ILE A 63 -8.00 -11.49 32.49
N TYR A 64 -8.87 -11.37 31.49
CA TYR A 64 -8.71 -10.36 30.44
C TYR A 64 -8.86 -8.93 30.98
N TRP A 65 -9.90 -8.68 31.77
CA TRP A 65 -10.16 -7.36 32.37
C TRP A 65 -9.04 -6.93 33.32
N SER A 66 -8.46 -7.85 34.11
CA SER A 66 -7.32 -7.54 34.98
C SER A 66 -6.00 -7.27 34.22
N ARG A 67 -5.91 -7.69 32.95
CA ARG A 67 -4.70 -7.61 32.11
C ARG A 67 -4.88 -6.71 30.89
N GLN A 68 -5.95 -5.92 30.83
CA GLN A 68 -6.42 -5.31 29.60
C GLN A 68 -5.47 -4.29 28.96
N LEU A 69 -4.73 -3.54 29.79
CA LEU A 69 -3.71 -2.59 29.33
C LEU A 69 -2.60 -3.25 28.50
N TYR A 70 -2.30 -4.55 28.69
CA TYR A 70 -1.34 -5.27 27.84
C TYR A 70 -1.86 -5.58 26.44
N THR A 71 -3.18 -5.48 26.27
CA THR A 71 -3.85 -5.51 24.96
C THR A 71 -4.28 -4.12 24.53
N ALA A 72 -3.63 -3.08 25.08
CA ALA A 72 -3.86 -1.67 24.77
C ALA A 72 -5.28 -1.16 25.08
N GLN A 73 -6.01 -1.85 25.97
CA GLN A 73 -7.35 -1.49 26.44
C GLN A 73 -8.34 -1.15 25.31
N ILE A 74 -8.22 -1.85 24.17
CA ILE A 74 -9.00 -1.57 22.95
C ILE A 74 -10.49 -1.89 23.07
N ILE A 75 -10.91 -2.63 24.11
CA ILE A 75 -12.30 -3.03 24.34
C ILE A 75 -12.87 -2.17 25.47
N TYR A 76 -14.09 -1.67 25.32
CA TYR A 76 -14.80 -1.05 26.43
C TYR A 76 -15.67 -2.10 27.13
N ARG A 77 -15.27 -2.52 28.34
CA ARG A 77 -15.90 -3.64 29.07
C ARG A 77 -17.42 -3.49 29.23
N PRO A 78 -17.96 -2.32 29.63
CA PRO A 78 -19.41 -2.16 29.79
C PRO A 78 -20.19 -2.40 28.49
N ALA A 79 -19.68 -1.94 27.35
CA ALA A 79 -20.32 -2.16 26.05
C ALA A 79 -20.21 -3.64 25.61
N PHE A 80 -19.03 -4.24 25.77
CA PHE A 80 -18.81 -5.65 25.42
C PHE A 80 -19.72 -6.59 26.23
N MET A 81 -19.76 -6.43 27.57
CA MET A 81 -20.54 -7.32 28.44
C MET A 81 -22.06 -7.14 28.27
N ARG A 82 -22.51 -5.92 27.97
CA ARG A 82 -23.91 -5.65 27.61
C ARG A 82 -24.25 -6.34 26.29
N ASP A 83 -23.45 -6.10 25.26
CA ASP A 83 -23.72 -6.57 23.89
C ASP A 83 -23.57 -8.09 23.76
N MET A 84 -22.77 -8.73 24.61
CA MET A 84 -22.74 -10.19 24.76
C MET A 84 -24.08 -10.75 25.26
N ALA A 85 -24.81 -10.01 26.09
CA ALA A 85 -26.09 -10.45 26.67
C ALA A 85 -27.31 -10.13 25.77
N CYS A 86 -27.17 -9.19 24.82
CA CYS A 86 -28.27 -8.74 23.96
C CYS A 86 -27.96 -8.75 22.46
N GLU A 87 -26.85 -9.39 22.04
CA GLU A 87 -26.40 -9.49 20.64
C GLU A 87 -26.18 -8.11 19.98
N GLY A 88 -25.49 -7.21 20.68
CA GLY A 88 -25.17 -5.87 20.20
C GLY A 88 -23.89 -5.78 19.34
N PRO A 89 -23.61 -4.61 18.73
CA PRO A 89 -22.55 -4.43 17.73
C PRO A 89 -21.11 -4.50 18.27
N TYR A 90 -20.89 -4.39 19.59
CA TYR A 90 -19.55 -4.43 20.20
C TYR A 90 -19.19 -5.80 20.78
N PHE A 91 -19.93 -6.84 20.43
CA PHE A 91 -19.61 -8.23 20.74
C PHE A 91 -19.58 -9.09 19.47
N SER A 92 -18.60 -9.98 19.36
CA SER A 92 -18.60 -11.04 18.35
C SER A 92 -17.88 -12.28 18.85
N LYS A 93 -18.27 -13.45 18.33
CA LYS A 93 -17.60 -14.73 18.64
C LYS A 93 -16.13 -14.74 18.22
N LEU A 94 -15.81 -14.01 17.14
CA LEU A 94 -14.44 -13.80 16.69
C LEU A 94 -13.61 -13.08 17.77
N LEU A 95 -14.14 -11.96 18.28
CA LEU A 95 -13.51 -11.19 19.35
C LEU A 95 -13.39 -11.99 20.65
N LEU A 96 -14.44 -12.72 21.04
CA LEU A 96 -14.43 -13.56 22.23
C LEU A 96 -13.33 -14.64 22.18
N ASN A 97 -13.18 -15.33 21.04
CA ASN A 97 -12.15 -16.36 20.88
C ASN A 97 -10.72 -15.76 20.83
N ALA A 98 -10.55 -14.54 20.32
CA ALA A 98 -9.28 -13.81 20.42
C ALA A 98 -8.92 -13.50 21.89
N ILE A 99 -9.90 -13.05 22.68
CA ILE A 99 -9.75 -12.82 24.13
C ILE A 99 -9.34 -14.11 24.84
N PHE A 100 -10.09 -15.21 24.62
CA PHE A 100 -9.79 -16.49 25.25
C PHE A 100 -8.40 -17.01 24.89
N PHE A 101 -7.97 -16.88 23.64
CA PHE A 101 -6.64 -17.29 23.23
C PHE A 101 -5.53 -16.50 23.95
N VAL A 102 -5.65 -15.17 24.04
CA VAL A 102 -4.58 -14.33 24.63
C VAL A 102 -4.43 -14.56 26.14
N VAL A 103 -5.52 -14.78 26.86
CA VAL A 103 -5.49 -14.97 28.32
C VAL A 103 -5.26 -16.40 28.78
N SER A 104 -5.49 -17.40 27.92
CA SER A 104 -5.35 -18.82 28.30
C SER A 104 -3.95 -19.15 28.86
N LYS A 105 -2.90 -18.45 28.43
CA LYS A 105 -1.53 -18.64 28.96
C LYS A 105 -1.35 -18.26 30.43
N HIS A 106 -2.24 -17.44 30.97
CA HIS A 106 -2.24 -16.99 32.35
C HIS A 106 -3.16 -17.84 33.23
N CYS A 107 -3.90 -18.80 32.64
CA CYS A 107 -4.80 -19.66 33.38
C CYS A 107 -4.11 -20.99 33.74
N ASP A 108 -4.20 -21.35 35.03
CA ASP A 108 -3.60 -22.58 35.54
C ASP A 108 -4.45 -23.84 35.31
N ARG A 109 -5.65 -23.70 34.70
CA ARG A 109 -6.55 -24.84 34.43
C ARG A 109 -5.98 -25.75 33.33
N PRO A 110 -5.67 -27.04 33.62
CA PRO A 110 -5.11 -27.97 32.63
C PRO A 110 -6.04 -28.24 31.43
N GLU A 111 -7.35 -28.15 31.63
CA GLU A 111 -8.39 -28.39 30.60
C GLU A 111 -8.36 -27.41 29.42
N LEU A 112 -7.65 -26.29 29.57
CA LEU A 112 -7.44 -25.33 28.50
C LEU A 112 -6.23 -25.66 27.62
N ARG A 113 -5.44 -26.68 27.98
CA ARG A 113 -4.21 -27.08 27.30
C ARG A 113 -4.47 -28.30 26.43
N SER A 114 -3.84 -28.34 25.26
CA SER A 114 -3.90 -29.53 24.39
C SER A 114 -2.98 -30.64 24.90
N ASP A 115 -1.86 -30.25 25.54
CA ASP A 115 -1.06 -31.08 26.41
C ASP A 115 -1.16 -30.53 27.85
N PRO A 116 -1.73 -31.26 28.81
CA PRO A 116 -1.87 -30.81 30.20
C PRO A 116 -0.56 -30.34 30.85
N ASN A 117 0.58 -30.88 30.42
CA ASN A 117 1.91 -30.59 30.97
C ASN A 117 2.64 -29.43 30.27
N ASP A 118 2.13 -28.95 29.14
CA ASP A 118 2.75 -27.87 28.36
C ASP A 118 1.85 -26.63 28.32
N ILE A 119 2.24 -25.60 29.09
CA ILE A 119 1.54 -24.31 29.16
C ILE A 119 1.53 -23.57 27.81
N THR A 120 2.51 -23.81 26.94
CA THR A 120 2.54 -23.17 25.62
C THR A 120 1.34 -23.61 24.78
N THR A 121 0.75 -24.77 25.09
CA THR A 121 -0.43 -25.31 24.42
C THR A 121 -1.78 -24.74 24.90
N ALA A 122 -1.78 -23.83 25.87
CA ALA A 122 -3.03 -23.28 26.42
C ALA A 122 -3.81 -22.43 25.40
N GLY A 123 -5.08 -22.75 25.16
CA GLY A 123 -5.98 -21.95 24.33
C GLY A 123 -5.90 -22.21 22.82
N TRP A 124 -5.15 -23.21 22.34
CA TRP A 124 -5.07 -23.55 20.91
C TRP A 124 -6.44 -23.77 20.25
N LYS A 125 -7.40 -24.36 20.98
CA LYS A 125 -8.78 -24.52 20.51
C LYS A 125 -9.45 -23.18 20.15
N PHE A 126 -9.19 -22.14 20.95
CA PHE A 126 -9.72 -20.79 20.71
C PHE A 126 -9.08 -20.14 19.49
N ARG A 127 -7.77 -20.38 19.29
CA ARG A 127 -7.09 -19.95 18.06
C ARG A 127 -7.65 -20.64 16.82
N GLN A 128 -7.88 -21.94 16.88
CA GLN A 128 -8.48 -22.68 15.77
C GLN A 128 -9.88 -22.15 15.45
N ARG A 129 -10.69 -21.92 16.48
CA ARG A 129 -12.02 -21.33 16.35
C ARG A 129 -11.97 -19.91 15.79
N PHE A 130 -11.05 -19.07 16.26
CA PHE A 130 -10.78 -17.74 15.70
C PHE A 130 -10.47 -17.82 14.19
N THR A 131 -9.58 -18.71 13.76
CA THR A 131 -9.23 -18.86 12.34
C THR A 131 -10.40 -19.34 11.48
N GLN A 132 -11.30 -20.17 12.03
CA GLN A 132 -12.53 -20.57 11.33
C GLN A 132 -13.46 -19.38 11.13
N LEU A 133 -13.73 -18.61 12.20
CA LEU A 133 -14.64 -17.47 12.18
C LEU A 133 -14.08 -16.31 11.34
N LEU A 134 -12.76 -16.12 11.33
CA LEU A 134 -12.12 -14.99 10.64
C LEU A 134 -12.39 -14.98 9.13
N ARG A 135 -12.55 -16.16 8.51
CA ARG A 135 -12.81 -16.28 7.07
C ARG A 135 -14.07 -15.52 6.64
N ASP A 136 -15.10 -15.52 7.48
CA ASP A 136 -16.39 -14.93 7.18
C ASP A 136 -16.44 -13.43 7.49
N CYS A 137 -15.41 -12.89 8.14
CA CYS A 137 -15.34 -11.49 8.61
C CYS A 137 -14.43 -10.60 7.74
N PHE A 138 -13.80 -11.11 6.68
CA PHE A 138 -12.88 -10.32 5.84
C PHE A 138 -13.56 -9.39 4.82
N ASP A 139 -14.84 -9.60 4.54
CA ASP A 139 -15.57 -8.84 3.52
C ASP A 139 -16.14 -7.50 4.03
N LYS A 140 -16.03 -7.23 5.34
CA LYS A 140 -16.54 -6.01 5.99
C LYS A 140 -15.61 -5.53 7.11
N SER A 141 -15.42 -4.22 7.22
CA SER A 141 -14.74 -3.62 8.36
C SER A 141 -15.71 -3.42 9.52
N GLU A 142 -15.46 -4.10 10.63
CA GLU A 142 -16.25 -3.97 11.87
C GLU A 142 -15.31 -3.73 13.04
N ILE A 143 -15.77 -2.97 14.05
CA ILE A 143 -14.98 -2.65 15.25
C ILE A 143 -14.52 -3.93 15.96
N THR A 144 -15.40 -4.94 16.07
CA THR A 144 -15.08 -6.19 16.77
C THR A 144 -14.05 -7.04 16.00
N THR A 145 -14.10 -7.05 14.66
CA THR A 145 -13.12 -7.72 13.81
C THR A 145 -11.75 -7.05 13.91
N LEU A 146 -11.71 -5.71 13.85
CA LEU A 146 -10.50 -4.93 14.05
C LEU A 146 -9.89 -5.21 15.44
N GLN A 147 -10.69 -5.14 16.51
CA GLN A 147 -10.24 -5.44 17.88
C GLN A 147 -9.69 -6.87 17.99
N ALA A 148 -10.36 -7.85 17.39
CA ALA A 148 -9.94 -9.25 17.43
C ALA A 148 -8.59 -9.46 16.72
N LEU A 149 -8.40 -8.82 15.56
CA LEU A 149 -7.14 -8.86 14.82
C LEU A 149 -5.99 -8.19 15.58
N LEU A 150 -6.23 -7.06 16.26
CA LEU A 150 -5.23 -6.40 17.09
C LEU A 150 -4.81 -7.26 18.28
N ILE A 151 -5.76 -7.88 18.99
CA ILE A 151 -5.47 -8.80 20.11
C ILE A 151 -4.66 -10.00 19.61
N MET A 152 -5.09 -10.62 18.51
CA MET A 152 -4.39 -11.76 17.93
C MET A 152 -3.00 -11.38 17.44
N SER A 153 -2.83 -10.23 16.80
CA SER A 153 -1.52 -9.74 16.37
C SER A 153 -0.55 -9.64 17.54
N ASN A 154 -0.97 -9.01 18.64
CA ASN A 154 -0.14 -8.85 19.83
C ASN A 154 0.19 -10.21 20.50
N ALA A 155 -0.78 -11.13 20.54
CA ALA A 155 -0.56 -12.49 21.07
C ALA A 155 0.41 -13.29 20.19
N LEU A 156 0.22 -13.27 18.87
CA LEU A 156 1.09 -13.95 17.90
C LEU A 156 2.48 -13.33 17.80
N PHE A 157 2.66 -12.09 18.25
CA PHE A 157 3.96 -11.43 18.34
C PHE A 157 4.73 -11.88 19.59
N SER A 158 4.09 -11.81 20.75
CA SER A 158 4.75 -12.01 22.05
C SER A 158 4.85 -13.48 22.47
N ARG A 159 3.85 -14.29 22.11
CA ARG A 159 3.67 -15.67 22.59
C ARG A 159 4.05 -16.72 21.54
N CYS A 160 3.58 -16.56 20.30
CA CYS A 160 3.84 -17.49 19.21
C CYS A 160 5.00 -16.94 18.38
N ASP A 161 5.87 -17.78 17.82
CA ASP A 161 6.95 -17.28 16.96
C ASP A 161 6.47 -16.96 15.53
N GLU A 162 5.33 -16.29 15.39
CA GLU A 162 4.57 -16.19 14.13
C GLU A 162 4.42 -14.75 13.65
N ARG A 163 5.57 -14.12 13.40
CA ARG A 163 5.63 -12.68 13.15
C ARG A 163 5.01 -12.25 11.83
N SER A 164 5.14 -13.07 10.80
CA SER A 164 4.50 -12.78 9.50
C SER A 164 2.98 -12.74 9.65
N LEU A 165 2.40 -13.68 10.41
CA LEU A 165 0.97 -13.71 10.66
C LEU A 165 0.52 -12.58 11.58
N SER A 166 1.29 -12.30 12.64
CA SER A 166 1.09 -11.14 13.50
C SER A 166 1.06 -9.83 12.70
N TRP A 167 1.97 -9.67 11.74
CA TRP A 167 2.05 -8.51 10.86
C TRP A 167 0.87 -8.41 9.89
N LEU A 168 0.48 -9.52 9.28
CA LEU A 168 -0.69 -9.55 8.40
C LEU A 168 -1.97 -9.15 9.14
N TYR A 169 -2.14 -9.64 10.38
CA TYR A 169 -3.30 -9.27 11.19
C TYR A 169 -3.27 -7.80 11.62
N ALA A 170 -2.11 -7.26 12.02
CA ALA A 170 -1.96 -5.84 12.31
C ALA A 170 -2.26 -4.98 11.08
N GLY A 171 -1.68 -5.31 9.92
CA GLY A 171 -1.89 -4.58 8.67
C GLY A 171 -3.36 -4.58 8.23
N ASN A 172 -4.04 -5.72 8.32
CA ASN A 172 -5.47 -5.80 8.05
C ASN A 172 -6.30 -4.98 9.04
N ALA A 173 -5.96 -5.02 10.34
CA ALA A 173 -6.62 -4.19 11.34
C ALA A 173 -6.41 -2.69 11.08
N PHE A 174 -5.22 -2.27 10.65
CA PHE A 174 -4.94 -0.87 10.31
C PHE A 174 -5.66 -0.42 9.03
N ASN A 175 -5.85 -1.30 8.05
CA ASN A 175 -6.71 -1.00 6.90
C ASN A 175 -8.17 -0.81 7.33
N MET A 176 -8.70 -1.71 8.16
CA MET A 176 -10.04 -1.57 8.75
C MET A 176 -10.17 -0.30 9.60
N PHE A 177 -9.11 0.08 10.32
CA PHE A 177 -9.05 1.31 11.10
C PHE A 177 -9.25 2.57 10.23
N ILE A 178 -8.62 2.60 9.04
CA ILE A 178 -8.79 3.69 8.08
C ILE A 178 -10.19 3.66 7.47
N ASP A 179 -10.65 2.49 7.03
CA ASP A 179 -11.99 2.29 6.43
C ASP A 179 -13.12 2.71 7.38
N LEU A 180 -13.00 2.39 8.68
CA LEU A 180 -13.95 2.82 9.72
C LEU A 180 -13.87 4.32 10.07
N GLY A 181 -12.99 5.09 9.41
CA GLY A 181 -12.83 6.53 9.61
C GLY A 181 -12.23 6.91 10.96
N LEU A 182 -11.60 5.99 11.68
CA LEU A 182 -11.10 6.24 13.05
C LEU A 182 -9.96 7.27 13.08
N HIS A 183 -9.18 7.42 12.00
CA HIS A 183 -8.11 8.42 11.91
C HIS A 183 -8.60 9.89 11.92
N VAL A 184 -9.84 10.15 11.51
CA VAL A 184 -10.43 11.50 11.40
C VAL A 184 -11.54 11.73 12.42
N LEU A 185 -11.53 11.03 13.56
CA LEU A 185 -12.52 11.24 14.63
C LEU A 185 -12.63 12.74 14.99
N PRO A 186 -13.85 13.33 14.91
CA PRO A 186 -14.06 14.74 15.20
C PRO A 186 -13.99 15.03 16.70
N ASP A 187 -13.55 16.24 17.05
CA ASP A 187 -13.65 16.75 18.42
C ASP A 187 -15.11 17.16 18.68
N VAL A 188 -15.85 16.24 19.32
CA VAL A 188 -17.09 16.37 20.10
C VAL A 188 -18.19 17.32 19.56
N ASP A 189 -19.28 16.72 19.05
CA ASP A 189 -20.69 17.19 19.12
C ASP A 189 -21.66 16.27 18.32
N SER A 190 -21.13 15.38 17.47
CA SER A 190 -21.93 14.57 16.52
C SER A 190 -22.08 13.07 16.85
N ILE A 191 -21.38 12.56 17.88
CA ILE A 191 -21.33 11.12 18.21
C ILE A 191 -21.72 10.91 19.69
N PRO A 192 -22.53 9.90 20.04
CA PRO A 192 -22.84 9.56 21.42
C PRO A 192 -21.57 9.30 22.24
N ALA A 193 -21.55 9.73 23.50
CA ALA A 193 -20.34 9.74 24.29
C ALA A 193 -19.77 8.33 24.58
N GLU A 194 -20.63 7.30 24.70
CA GLU A 194 -20.21 5.88 24.81
C GLU A 194 -19.55 5.39 23.50
N GLU A 195 -20.07 5.77 22.34
CA GLU A 195 -19.50 5.42 21.03
C GLU A 195 -18.18 6.16 20.78
N LEU A 196 -18.07 7.42 21.23
CA LEU A 196 -16.83 8.17 21.17
C LEU A 196 -15.74 7.51 22.03
N GLU A 197 -16.07 7.06 23.25
CA GLU A 197 -15.14 6.35 24.13
C GLU A 197 -14.63 5.04 23.49
N ILE A 198 -15.53 4.23 22.92
CA ILE A 198 -15.17 2.99 22.22
C ILE A 198 -14.20 3.27 21.06
N ARG A 199 -14.54 4.25 20.21
CA ARG A 199 -13.70 4.61 19.05
C ARG A 199 -12.35 5.19 19.46
N LYS A 200 -12.30 6.02 20.51
CA LYS A 200 -11.04 6.55 21.07
C LYS A 200 -10.15 5.42 21.60
N ARG A 201 -10.71 4.43 22.30
CA ARG A 201 -9.97 3.25 22.79
C ARG A 201 -9.40 2.41 21.66
N VAL A 202 -10.20 2.14 20.64
CA VAL A 202 -9.73 1.38 19.46
C VAL A 202 -8.63 2.15 18.74
N LEU A 203 -8.77 3.46 18.57
CA LEU A 203 -7.77 4.30 17.91
C LEU A 203 -6.45 4.32 18.67
N TRP A 204 -6.49 4.73 19.93
CA TRP A 204 -5.28 4.88 20.72
C TRP A 204 -4.64 3.54 21.04
N GLY A 205 -5.44 2.48 21.17
CA GLY A 205 -4.90 1.15 21.35
C GLY A 205 -4.29 0.56 20.08
N ALA A 206 -4.84 0.82 18.89
CA ALA A 206 -4.21 0.49 17.61
C ALA A 206 -2.87 1.25 17.44
N TYR A 207 -2.87 2.54 17.77
CA TYR A 207 -1.67 3.37 17.74
C TYR A 207 -0.59 2.87 18.71
N LEU A 208 -0.97 2.50 19.94
CA LEU A 208 -0.09 1.92 20.95
C LEU A 208 0.52 0.59 20.46
N ILE A 209 -0.31 -0.32 19.93
CA ILE A 209 0.15 -1.63 19.41
C ILE A 209 1.16 -1.44 18.26
N ASP A 210 0.88 -0.55 17.30
CA ASP A 210 1.80 -0.22 16.21
C ASP A 210 3.16 0.22 16.77
N LYS A 211 3.20 1.23 17.64
CA LYS A 211 4.47 1.78 18.16
C LYS A 211 5.25 0.79 18.99
N ILE A 212 4.59 0.00 19.83
CA ILE A 212 5.27 -1.00 20.66
C ILE A 212 5.83 -2.14 19.81
N GLN A 213 5.08 -2.64 18.83
CA GLN A 213 5.59 -3.67 17.92
C GLN A 213 6.75 -3.14 17.07
N CYS A 214 6.65 -1.93 16.55
CA CYS A 214 7.73 -1.27 15.80
C CYS A 214 8.98 -1.08 16.65
N LEU A 215 8.82 -0.64 17.91
CA LEU A 215 9.91 -0.49 18.86
C LEU A 215 10.66 -1.81 19.11
N PHE A 216 9.93 -2.93 19.20
CA PHE A 216 10.53 -4.23 19.53
C PHE A 216 11.12 -4.92 18.30
N GLN A 217 10.60 -4.64 17.10
CA GLN A 217 11.00 -5.31 15.85
C GLN A 217 11.91 -4.46 14.96
N GLY A 218 12.18 -3.20 15.32
CA GLY A 218 12.93 -2.26 14.49
C GLY A 218 12.26 -1.92 13.16
N ARG A 219 10.93 -1.91 13.15
CA ARG A 219 10.14 -1.62 11.94
C ARG A 219 9.66 -0.17 11.90
N PRO A 220 9.44 0.41 10.71
CA PRO A 220 8.83 1.73 10.61
C PRO A 220 7.38 1.69 11.13
N PRO A 221 6.92 2.73 11.85
CA PRO A 221 5.53 2.85 12.29
C PRO A 221 4.57 3.05 11.12
N LEU A 222 3.41 2.38 11.14
CA LEU A 222 2.39 2.48 10.08
C LEU A 222 1.36 3.60 10.33
N LEU A 223 0.99 3.84 11.59
CA LEU A 223 0.05 4.90 11.95
C LEU A 223 0.84 6.17 12.32
N ASN A 224 0.57 7.31 11.68
CA ASN A 224 1.30 8.55 11.93
C ASN A 224 0.47 9.53 12.77
N ARG A 225 1.05 10.09 13.84
CA ARG A 225 0.35 11.08 14.68
C ARG A 225 -0.20 12.27 13.90
N VAL A 226 0.48 12.73 12.85
CA VAL A 226 0.06 13.87 12.00
C VAL A 226 -1.28 13.59 11.31
N ASN A 227 -1.60 12.32 11.06
CA ASN A 227 -2.82 11.89 10.39
C ASN A 227 -3.97 11.60 11.38
N LEU A 228 -3.74 11.73 12.68
CA LEU A 228 -4.74 11.48 13.73
C LEU A 228 -5.22 12.81 14.30
N ARG A 229 -6.53 13.06 14.21
CA ARG A 229 -7.14 14.29 14.75
C ARG A 229 -7.58 14.17 16.22
N ALA A 230 -7.84 12.96 16.70
CA ALA A 230 -8.32 12.73 18.05
C ALA A 230 -7.34 13.21 19.14
N SER A 231 -7.91 13.71 20.21
CA SER A 231 -7.27 14.06 21.47
C SER A 231 -7.05 12.84 22.40
N LEU A 232 -6.17 13.00 23.40
CA LEU A 232 -5.75 11.96 24.36
C LEU A 232 -6.59 11.93 25.66
N ASP A 233 -7.78 12.53 25.65
CA ASP A 233 -8.74 12.49 26.76
C ASP A 233 -9.72 11.32 26.57
N PHE A 234 -9.81 10.46 27.58
CA PHE A 234 -10.82 9.41 27.69
C PHE A 234 -11.90 9.85 28.68
N LEU A 235 -13.14 9.43 28.43
CA LEU A 235 -14.33 9.88 29.16
C LEU A 235 -14.79 8.89 30.24
N ASP A 236 -14.01 7.83 30.50
CA ASP A 236 -14.41 6.72 31.36
C ASP A 236 -13.89 6.83 32.80
N ASP A 237 -14.82 7.05 33.73
CA ASP A 237 -14.54 6.99 35.17
C ASP A 237 -14.72 5.56 35.76
N TYR A 238 -15.32 4.62 35.01
CA TYR A 238 -15.60 3.27 35.49
C TYR A 238 -14.33 2.43 35.65
N ASP A 239 -13.53 2.27 34.57
CA ASP A 239 -12.30 1.49 34.65
C ASP A 239 -11.26 2.16 35.58
N GLU A 240 -11.24 3.49 35.67
CA GLU A 240 -10.27 4.24 36.48
C GLU A 240 -10.36 3.91 37.98
N LEU A 241 -11.59 3.79 38.50
CA LEU A 241 -11.87 3.60 39.93
C LEU A 241 -12.13 2.14 40.30
N GLU A 242 -12.18 1.21 39.35
CA GLU A 242 -12.38 -0.21 39.64
C GLU A 242 -11.24 -0.75 40.54
N PRO A 243 -11.56 -1.53 41.60
CA PRO A 243 -10.55 -2.24 42.39
C PRO A 243 -9.60 -3.05 41.52
N PHE A 244 -8.29 -2.84 41.69
CA PHE A 244 -7.28 -3.67 41.02
C PHE A 244 -7.44 -5.14 41.44
N GLN A 245 -7.63 -6.01 40.45
CA GLN A 245 -7.72 -7.46 40.64
C GLN A 245 -6.34 -8.09 40.37
N ASP A 246 -5.75 -8.72 41.37
CA ASP A 246 -4.43 -9.37 41.29
C ASP A 246 -4.48 -10.80 40.68
N ILE A 247 -5.60 -11.13 40.04
CA ILE A 247 -5.87 -12.43 39.40
C ILE A 247 -4.69 -12.82 38.51
N THR A 248 -4.07 -13.97 38.81
CA THR A 248 -2.92 -14.57 38.11
C THR A 248 -1.60 -13.79 38.19
N TYR A 249 -1.52 -12.68 38.92
CA TYR A 249 -0.27 -11.93 39.14
C TYR A 249 0.46 -12.32 40.43
N THR A 250 -0.25 -12.80 41.44
CA THR A 250 0.30 -13.09 42.78
C THR A 250 0.13 -14.57 43.14
N THR A 251 1.02 -15.08 44.00
CA THR A 251 0.92 -16.42 44.58
C THR A 251 0.70 -16.39 46.10
N THR A 252 0.63 -15.21 46.73
CA THR A 252 0.45 -15.01 48.17
C THR A 252 -0.41 -13.78 48.51
N LYS A 253 -1.34 -13.97 49.47
CA LYS A 253 -2.35 -13.10 50.15
C LYS A 253 -2.84 -11.77 49.49
N PRO A 254 -4.17 -11.48 49.61
CA PRO A 254 -4.80 -10.30 49.00
C PRO A 254 -4.28 -8.99 49.61
N ARG A 255 -4.08 -8.00 48.73
CA ARG A 255 -3.59 -6.65 49.06
C ARG A 255 -4.70 -5.71 49.51
N GLN A 256 -4.28 -4.54 50.01
CA GLN A 256 -5.15 -3.38 50.16
C GLN A 256 -5.85 -3.09 48.84
N VAL A 257 -7.16 -2.83 48.91
CA VAL A 257 -7.97 -2.46 47.75
C VAL A 257 -7.49 -1.10 47.26
N VAL A 258 -6.87 -1.08 46.08
CA VAL A 258 -6.39 0.12 45.40
C VAL A 258 -7.11 0.25 44.06
N PRO A 259 -7.37 1.47 43.57
CA PRO A 259 -7.94 1.66 42.24
C PRO A 259 -6.97 1.16 41.16
N SER A 260 -7.51 0.66 40.06
CA SER A 260 -6.71 0.14 38.93
C SER A 260 -6.02 1.24 38.13
N LEU A 261 -6.54 2.47 38.15
CA LEU A 261 -6.01 3.65 37.45
C LEU A 261 -5.83 3.43 35.95
N ASN A 262 -6.63 2.54 35.35
CA ASN A 262 -6.41 2.04 33.99
C ASN A 262 -6.43 3.17 32.95
N VAL A 263 -7.33 4.14 33.08
CA VAL A 263 -7.51 5.23 32.10
C VAL A 263 -6.39 6.25 32.19
N SER A 264 -5.99 6.62 33.41
CA SER A 264 -4.82 7.46 33.64
C SER A 264 -3.54 6.80 33.10
N LEU A 265 -3.38 5.50 33.30
CA LEU A 265 -2.24 4.73 32.80
C LEU A 265 -2.24 4.62 31.27
N LEU A 266 -3.38 4.31 30.64
CA LEU A 266 -3.51 4.26 29.18
C LEU A 266 -3.16 5.61 28.54
N THR A 267 -3.69 6.70 29.08
CA THR A 267 -3.47 8.07 28.60
C THR A 267 -1.98 8.40 28.56
N ASN A 268 -1.29 8.14 29.67
CA ASN A 268 0.13 8.43 29.81
C ASN A 268 1.00 7.48 28.95
N LEU A 269 0.58 6.23 28.80
CA LEU A 269 1.24 5.27 27.92
C LEU A 269 1.14 5.66 26.44
N CYS A 270 -0.06 6.06 25.99
CA CYS A 270 -0.28 6.59 24.64
C CYS A 270 0.54 7.87 24.42
N GLY A 271 0.60 8.74 25.42
CA GLY A 271 1.49 9.90 25.44
C GLY A 271 2.95 9.54 25.17
N LEU A 272 3.52 8.56 25.88
CA LEU A 272 4.89 8.07 25.63
C LEU A 272 5.06 7.52 24.21
N THR A 273 4.06 6.82 23.65
CA THR A 273 4.19 6.28 22.29
C THR A 273 4.25 7.33 21.19
N THR A 274 3.78 8.55 21.44
CA THR A 274 4.04 9.68 20.52
C THR A 274 5.53 10.05 20.49
N ILE A 275 6.22 9.92 21.62
CA ILE A 275 7.67 10.11 21.72
C ILE A 275 8.41 8.92 21.08
N VAL A 276 7.89 7.69 21.24
CA VAL A 276 8.41 6.49 20.53
C VAL A 276 8.42 6.73 19.02
N GLU A 277 7.34 7.26 18.45
CA GLU A 277 7.27 7.58 17.01
C GLU A 277 8.41 8.51 16.60
N ARG A 278 8.63 9.60 17.34
CA ARG A 278 9.72 10.55 17.06
C ARG A 278 11.09 9.90 17.15
N ILE A 279 11.33 9.06 18.14
CA ILE A 279 12.60 8.32 18.29
C ILE A 279 12.81 7.42 17.06
N LEU A 280 11.81 6.60 16.69
CA LEU A 280 11.93 5.69 15.55
C LEU A 280 12.12 6.44 14.22
N ARG A 281 11.43 7.57 14.02
CA ARG A 281 11.47 8.33 12.77
C ARG A 281 12.65 9.29 12.67
N GLU A 282 13.02 9.97 13.74
CA GLU A 282 13.99 11.08 13.69
C GLU A 282 15.40 10.66 14.17
N ILE A 283 15.50 9.62 15.00
CA ILE A 283 16.79 9.11 15.50
C ILE A 283 17.22 7.85 14.73
N TYR A 284 16.29 6.92 14.50
CA TYR A 284 16.61 5.58 13.99
C TYR A 284 16.16 5.29 12.55
N SER A 285 15.56 6.27 11.84
CA SER A 285 15.25 6.07 10.41
C SER A 285 16.47 6.37 9.53
N GLU A 286 16.65 5.56 8.49
CA GLU A 286 17.69 5.78 7.47
C GLU A 286 17.32 6.96 6.55
N SER A 287 17.42 8.19 7.04
CA SER A 287 17.49 9.37 6.16
C SER A 287 18.95 9.71 5.87
N ARG A 288 19.32 9.64 4.58
CA ARG A 288 20.69 9.73 4.05
C ARG A 288 21.39 11.10 4.18
N GLU A 289 20.86 12.09 4.90
CA GLU A 289 21.43 13.46 4.92
C GLU A 289 21.30 14.22 6.27
N SER A 290 21.16 13.56 7.41
CA SER A 290 21.14 14.28 8.69
C SER A 290 22.55 14.59 9.19
N ASN A 291 23.01 15.82 9.01
CA ASN A 291 24.22 16.37 9.64
C ASN A 291 24.25 16.06 11.15
N LEU A 292 25.40 15.66 11.72
CA LEU A 292 25.54 15.25 13.14
C LEU A 292 24.95 16.28 14.14
N GLY A 293 25.09 17.57 13.83
CA GLY A 293 24.50 18.65 14.63
C GLY A 293 22.96 18.65 14.65
N HIS A 294 22.32 18.21 13.56
CA HIS A 294 20.86 18.07 13.49
C HIS A 294 20.35 16.93 14.37
N ARG A 295 21.04 15.76 14.34
CA ARG A 295 20.72 14.62 15.23
C ARG A 295 20.89 14.98 16.71
N ALA A 296 21.94 15.75 17.05
CA ALA A 296 22.16 16.23 18.41
C ALA A 296 21.04 17.17 18.89
N ASN A 297 20.60 18.11 18.04
CA ASN A 297 19.48 19.01 18.35
C ASN A 297 18.16 18.26 18.54
N ILE A 298 17.81 17.37 17.61
CA ILE A 298 16.63 16.50 17.72
C ILE A 298 16.67 15.68 19.01
N SER A 299 17.83 15.10 19.34
CA SER A 299 18.00 14.35 20.58
C SER A 299 17.76 15.23 21.81
N GLN A 300 18.19 16.49 21.81
CA GLN A 300 17.91 17.42 22.92
C GLN A 300 16.41 17.75 23.03
N GLU A 301 15.73 17.95 21.92
CA GLU A 301 14.27 18.18 21.92
C GLU A 301 13.51 16.99 22.48
N ILE A 302 13.84 15.77 22.04
CA ILE A 302 13.20 14.55 22.53
C ILE A 302 13.49 14.34 24.02
N LYS A 303 14.73 14.62 24.48
CA LYS A 303 15.07 14.60 25.91
C LYS A 303 14.24 15.59 26.71
N SER A 304 14.02 16.79 26.19
CA SER A 304 13.16 17.80 26.81
C SER A 304 11.71 17.31 26.93
N GLN A 305 11.18 16.67 25.89
CA GLN A 305 9.84 16.09 25.91
C GLN A 305 9.70 14.95 26.93
N LEU A 306 10.68 14.06 27.04
CA LEU A 306 10.69 13.00 28.05
C LEU A 306 10.71 13.59 29.46
N ARG A 307 11.54 14.62 29.72
CA ARG A 307 11.56 15.31 31.02
C ARG A 307 10.22 15.97 31.34
N SER A 308 9.65 16.68 30.38
CA SER A 308 8.35 17.34 30.53
C SER A 308 7.25 16.33 30.81
N TRP A 309 7.23 15.20 30.08
CA TRP A 309 6.29 14.12 30.31
C TRP A 309 6.40 13.57 31.74
N ARG A 310 7.63 13.31 32.22
CA ARG A 310 7.86 12.79 33.57
C ARG A 310 7.46 13.77 34.67
N GLN A 311 7.71 15.07 34.48
CA GLN A 311 7.30 16.13 35.41
C GLN A 311 5.79 16.31 35.48
N ASN A 312 5.09 16.08 34.37
CA ASN A 312 3.64 16.18 34.29
C ASN A 312 2.92 14.87 34.69
N LEU A 313 3.66 13.80 34.99
CA LEU A 313 3.09 12.53 35.40
C LEU A 313 2.44 12.67 36.78
N PRO A 314 1.16 12.27 36.97
CA PRO A 314 0.50 12.35 38.27
C PRO A 314 1.28 11.57 39.34
N PRO A 315 1.48 12.12 40.57
CA PRO A 315 2.28 11.47 41.62
C PRO A 315 1.87 10.02 41.90
N ARG A 316 0.56 9.74 41.87
CA ARG A 316 -0.04 8.40 42.05
C ARG A 316 0.41 7.33 41.03
N LEU A 317 0.95 7.75 39.88
CA LEU A 317 1.46 6.84 38.84
C LEU A 317 2.98 6.66 38.90
N ASP A 318 3.67 7.42 39.74
CA ASP A 318 5.12 7.47 39.82
C ASP A 318 5.65 7.06 41.20
N TYR A 319 5.56 5.76 41.49
CA TYR A 319 6.04 5.20 42.75
C TYR A 319 7.56 5.31 42.94
N LEU A 320 8.33 5.49 41.86
CA LEU A 320 9.78 5.66 41.97
C LEU A 320 10.14 7.03 42.55
N SER A 321 9.40 8.08 42.18
CA SER A 321 9.64 9.43 42.66
C SER A 321 8.79 9.79 43.89
N PHE A 322 7.64 9.12 44.08
CA PHE A 322 6.71 9.36 45.18
C PHE A 322 6.26 8.02 45.83
N PRO A 323 7.17 7.27 46.49
CA PRO A 323 6.86 5.96 47.05
C PRO A 323 5.77 5.98 48.13
N ASP A 324 5.58 7.12 48.81
CA ASP A 324 4.55 7.29 49.85
C ASP A 324 3.16 7.65 49.27
N GLN A 325 3.07 8.03 47.99
CA GLN A 325 1.83 8.51 47.34
C GLN A 325 1.32 7.58 46.23
N ALA A 326 2.08 6.55 45.85
CA ALA A 326 1.76 5.66 44.75
C ALA A 326 2.02 4.20 45.13
N VAL A 327 1.13 3.31 44.66
CA VAL A 327 1.28 1.87 44.83
C VAL A 327 1.83 1.26 43.54
N LEU A 328 2.76 0.32 43.70
CA LEU A 328 3.30 -0.44 42.58
C LEU A 328 2.21 -1.34 41.97
N LEU A 329 1.73 -0.94 40.80
CA LEU A 329 0.87 -1.77 39.94
C LEU A 329 1.69 -2.37 38.79
N PRO A 330 1.34 -3.56 38.28
CA PRO A 330 2.02 -4.17 37.15
C PRO A 330 2.07 -3.28 35.90
N GLN A 331 1.03 -2.46 35.69
CA GLN A 331 0.93 -1.55 34.56
C GLN A 331 1.76 -0.28 34.78
N SER A 332 1.79 0.26 36.01
CA SER A 332 2.69 1.35 36.39
C SER A 332 4.16 0.96 36.21
N ALA A 333 4.53 -0.27 36.57
CA ALA A 333 5.87 -0.81 36.31
C ALA A 333 6.23 -0.78 34.82
N CYS A 334 5.31 -1.19 33.94
CA CYS A 334 5.51 -1.15 32.49
C CYS A 334 5.67 0.29 31.96
N LEU A 335 4.87 1.23 32.46
CA LEU A 335 4.93 2.63 32.07
C LEU A 335 6.29 3.25 32.40
N LEU A 336 6.78 3.08 33.63
CA LEU A 336 8.07 3.63 34.05
C LEU A 336 9.24 2.87 33.42
N ALA A 337 9.09 1.58 33.15
CA ALA A 337 10.10 0.80 32.43
C ALA A 337 10.23 1.28 30.96
N LEU A 338 9.11 1.53 30.27
CA LEU A 338 9.13 2.09 28.91
C LEU A 338 9.80 3.46 28.90
N PHE A 339 9.46 4.35 29.83
CA PHE A 339 10.14 5.65 29.97
C PHE A 339 11.67 5.51 30.04
N ASN A 340 12.18 4.63 30.92
CA ASN A 340 13.61 4.39 31.05
C ASN A 340 14.24 3.76 29.79
N VAL A 341 13.51 2.89 29.09
CA VAL A 341 13.92 2.37 27.78
C VAL A 341 14.09 3.51 26.77
N LEU A 342 13.16 4.47 26.70
CA LEU A 342 13.28 5.61 25.78
C LEU A 342 14.46 6.51 26.11
N ILE A 343 14.79 6.70 27.39
CA ILE A 343 16.01 7.39 27.82
C ILE A 343 17.25 6.68 27.25
N ILE A 344 17.33 5.36 27.39
CA ILE A 344 18.45 4.58 26.85
C ILE A 344 18.55 4.72 25.32
N LEU A 345 17.43 4.62 24.60
CA LEU A 345 17.41 4.69 23.14
C LEU A 345 17.79 6.06 22.60
N VAL A 346 17.35 7.16 23.23
CA VAL A 346 17.71 8.52 22.77
C VAL A 346 19.20 8.82 22.99
N HIS A 347 19.79 8.30 24.07
CA HIS A 347 21.20 8.53 24.37
C HIS A 347 22.16 7.57 23.65
N ARG A 348 21.68 6.41 23.19
CA ARG A 348 22.52 5.36 22.61
C ARG A 348 23.32 5.81 21.37
N PRO A 349 22.74 6.48 20.34
CA PRO A 349 23.52 6.93 19.18
C PRO A 349 24.60 7.97 19.51
N LEU A 350 24.45 8.70 20.62
CA LEU A 350 25.43 9.70 21.07
C LEU A 350 26.64 9.07 21.80
N ILE A 351 26.58 7.76 22.07
CA ILE A 351 27.67 6.97 22.64
C ILE A 351 28.50 6.30 21.53
N ILE A 352 27.87 6.01 20.38
CA ILE A 352 28.43 5.27 19.24
C ILE A 352 28.78 6.27 18.13
N GLY A 353 29.92 6.95 18.24
CA GLY A 353 30.36 7.90 17.21
C GLY A 353 30.77 7.18 15.92
N HIS A 354 29.87 7.13 14.92
CA HIS A 354 30.16 6.47 13.65
C HIS A 354 31.00 7.32 12.68
N ASP A 355 31.09 8.63 12.90
CA ASP A 355 31.94 9.53 12.12
C ASP A 355 32.42 10.70 13.02
N GLY A 356 33.73 10.75 13.25
CA GLY A 356 34.53 11.88 13.76
C GLY A 356 33.86 12.99 14.60
N VAL A 357 34.28 13.05 15.87
CA VAL A 357 34.17 14.18 16.83
C VAL A 357 32.82 14.31 17.55
N ILE A 358 32.62 13.48 18.58
CA ILE A 358 31.71 13.77 19.70
C ILE A 358 32.53 14.40 20.83
N ASN A 359 32.05 15.51 21.38
CA ASN A 359 32.67 16.18 22.53
C ASN A 359 32.67 15.22 23.73
N SER A 360 33.83 15.00 24.39
CA SER A 360 33.99 13.99 25.45
C SER A 360 33.00 14.13 26.61
N THR A 361 32.57 15.36 26.92
CA THR A 361 31.55 15.68 27.92
C THR A 361 30.17 15.11 27.58
N THR A 362 29.72 15.23 26.32
CA THR A 362 28.38 14.79 25.89
C THR A 362 28.26 13.27 25.86
N ALA A 363 29.36 12.58 25.51
CA ALA A 363 29.43 11.12 25.61
C ALA A 363 29.34 10.67 27.07
N HIS A 364 30.05 11.34 27.98
CA HIS A 364 30.03 11.05 29.42
C HIS A 364 28.63 11.22 30.04
N GLU A 365 27.96 12.33 29.74
CA GLU A 365 26.57 12.58 30.16
C GLU A 365 25.61 11.49 29.66
N SER A 366 25.79 11.04 28.42
CA SER A 366 24.92 10.02 27.81
C SER A 366 25.10 8.65 28.44
N VAL A 367 26.35 8.28 28.79
CA VAL A 367 26.64 7.03 29.52
C VAL A 367 26.01 7.06 30.91
N ASN A 368 26.12 8.18 31.63
CA ASN A 368 25.51 8.33 32.97
C ASN A 368 23.98 8.23 32.91
N ALA A 369 23.35 8.86 31.91
CA ALA A 369 21.91 8.78 31.70
C ALA A 369 21.44 7.33 31.41
N CYS A 370 22.12 6.62 30.49
CA CYS A 370 21.84 5.22 30.19
C CYS A 370 22.03 4.31 31.41
N THR A 371 23.09 4.54 32.20
CA THR A 371 23.38 3.76 33.41
C THR A 371 22.30 3.96 34.48
N SER A 372 21.91 5.22 34.73
CA SER A 372 20.83 5.54 35.67
C SER A 372 19.51 4.89 35.24
N ALA A 373 19.14 5.00 33.97
CA ALA A 373 17.93 4.40 33.43
C ALA A 373 17.94 2.86 33.52
N ALA A 374 19.07 2.21 33.21
CA ALA A 374 19.21 0.76 33.34
C ALA A 374 19.07 0.31 34.80
N ASN A 375 19.67 1.03 35.75
CA ASN A 375 19.53 0.75 37.18
C ASN A 375 18.10 0.94 37.68
N GLN A 376 17.38 1.97 37.21
CA GLN A 376 15.96 2.15 37.52
C GLN A 376 15.11 1.00 36.97
N ILE A 377 15.40 0.48 35.78
CA ILE A 377 14.72 -0.73 35.27
C ILE A 377 14.95 -1.93 36.20
N VAL A 378 16.19 -2.14 36.68
CA VAL A 378 16.49 -3.22 37.63
C VAL A 378 15.76 -3.03 38.96
N GLN A 379 15.68 -1.79 39.46
CA GLN A 379 14.89 -1.47 40.65
C GLN A 379 13.42 -1.81 40.45
N ILE A 380 12.83 -1.44 39.29
CA ILE A 380 11.45 -1.79 38.95
C ILE A 380 11.24 -3.31 38.96
N LEU A 381 12.14 -4.07 38.34
CA LEU A 381 12.06 -5.52 38.28
C LEU A 381 12.20 -6.17 39.66
N HIS A 382 13.09 -5.64 40.49
CA HIS A 382 13.26 -6.09 41.87
C HIS A 382 11.98 -5.84 42.68
N ASP A 383 11.48 -4.61 42.69
CA ASP A 383 10.27 -4.25 43.45
C ASP A 383 9.04 -5.02 42.94
N TYR A 384 8.96 -5.25 41.62
CA TYR A 384 7.95 -6.12 41.03
C TYR A 384 8.08 -7.56 41.56
N SER A 385 9.28 -8.12 41.64
CA SER A 385 9.49 -9.50 42.13
C SER A 385 9.16 -9.71 43.61
N GLN A 386 9.24 -8.65 44.43
CA GLN A 386 8.82 -8.69 45.83
C GLN A 386 7.29 -8.76 45.98
N GLN A 387 6.59 -8.39 44.92
CA GLN A 387 5.19 -8.00 44.95
C GLN A 387 4.29 -8.88 44.06
N PHE A 388 4.84 -9.37 42.96
CA PHE A 388 4.15 -10.10 41.90
C PHE A 388 5.07 -11.21 41.36
N SER A 389 4.46 -12.23 40.74
CA SER A 389 5.21 -13.31 40.10
C SER A 389 5.83 -12.84 38.79
N LEU A 390 7.16 -12.94 38.69
CA LEU A 390 7.92 -12.68 37.46
C LEU A 390 7.50 -13.61 36.32
N SER A 391 7.16 -14.87 36.61
CA SER A 391 6.65 -15.81 35.60
C SER A 391 5.37 -15.33 34.89
N SER A 392 4.58 -14.46 35.54
CA SER A 392 3.33 -13.90 35.01
C SER A 392 3.48 -12.46 34.51
N ALA A 393 4.71 -11.96 34.48
CA ALA A 393 5.01 -10.57 34.18
C ALA A 393 4.63 -10.19 32.74
N PRO A 394 4.36 -8.91 32.49
CA PRO A 394 4.01 -8.43 31.16
C PRO A 394 5.21 -8.49 30.23
N TYR A 395 4.96 -8.79 28.96
CA TYR A 395 6.02 -8.93 27.97
C TYR A 395 6.89 -7.66 27.82
N MET A 396 6.31 -6.46 28.03
CA MET A 396 7.04 -5.18 28.05
C MET A 396 8.20 -5.17 29.04
N LEU A 397 8.05 -5.80 30.22
CA LEU A 397 9.13 -5.91 31.19
C LEU A 397 10.26 -6.81 30.68
N SER A 398 9.98 -7.82 29.84
CA SER A 398 11.01 -8.63 29.18
C SER A 398 11.90 -7.78 28.27
N TYR A 399 11.28 -6.92 27.45
CA TYR A 399 12.03 -6.03 26.56
C TYR A 399 12.84 -5.00 27.36
N ALA A 400 12.26 -4.38 28.40
CA ALA A 400 13.00 -3.48 29.27
C ALA A 400 14.19 -4.18 29.97
N THR A 401 13.99 -5.43 30.43
CA THR A 401 15.04 -6.26 31.02
C THR A 401 16.18 -6.49 30.03
N TYR A 402 15.86 -6.85 28.78
CA TYR A 402 16.87 -7.03 27.73
C TYR A 402 17.66 -5.75 27.46
N ILE A 403 16.98 -4.62 27.23
CA ILE A 403 17.64 -3.33 26.98
C ILE A 403 18.54 -2.92 28.15
N SER A 404 18.05 -3.07 29.39
CA SER A 404 18.84 -2.81 30.60
C SER A 404 20.09 -3.70 30.68
N ALA A 405 19.92 -5.01 30.47
CA ALA A 405 21.00 -5.99 30.50
C ALA A 405 22.11 -5.66 29.48
N THR A 406 21.75 -5.18 28.27
CA THR A 406 22.77 -4.77 27.29
C THR A 406 23.66 -3.61 27.78
N ILE A 407 23.10 -2.70 28.58
CA ILE A 407 23.86 -1.60 29.20
C ILE A 407 24.74 -2.15 30.33
N HIS A 408 24.20 -2.97 31.23
CA HIS A 408 24.98 -3.57 32.32
C HIS A 408 26.12 -4.45 31.81
N ALA A 409 25.91 -5.26 30.75
CA ALA A 409 26.94 -6.07 30.13
C ALA A 409 28.16 -5.23 29.69
N ARG A 410 27.91 -4.09 29.03
CA ARG A 410 28.96 -3.18 28.59
C ARG A 410 29.70 -2.51 29.75
N ILE A 411 29.00 -2.15 30.83
CA ILE A 411 29.64 -1.60 32.04
C ILE A 411 30.51 -2.67 32.74
N VAL A 412 30.04 -3.92 32.82
CA VAL A 412 30.77 -5.05 33.40
C VAL A 412 32.05 -5.35 32.62
N ALA A 413 31.99 -5.34 31.28
CA ALA A 413 33.15 -5.58 30.43
C ALA A 413 34.34 -4.64 30.75
N GLN A 414 34.06 -3.45 31.29
CA GLN A 414 35.09 -2.45 31.62
C GLN A 414 35.48 -2.45 33.10
N LYS A 415 34.52 -2.66 34.01
CA LYS A 415 34.76 -2.62 35.47
C LYS A 415 35.16 -3.98 36.07
N GLY A 416 35.04 -5.06 35.30
CA GLY A 416 35.28 -6.44 35.74
C GLY A 416 34.11 -7.05 36.53
N SER A 417 34.13 -8.38 36.66
CA SER A 417 33.05 -9.19 37.26
C SER A 417 32.85 -9.04 38.77
N ASN A 418 33.70 -8.26 39.46
CA ASN A 418 33.61 -8.00 40.91
C ASN A 418 32.74 -6.78 41.27
N SER A 419 31.93 -6.27 40.34
CA SER A 419 31.10 -5.08 40.53
C SER A 419 29.63 -5.42 40.85
N THR A 420 28.94 -4.55 41.59
CA THR A 420 27.48 -4.65 41.83
C THR A 420 26.66 -4.68 40.53
N VAL A 421 27.20 -4.10 39.46
CA VAL A 421 26.65 -4.11 38.09
C VAL A 421 26.61 -5.53 37.50
N PHE A 422 27.56 -6.41 37.86
CA PHE A 422 27.55 -7.81 37.45
C PHE A 422 26.34 -8.57 38.03
N GLN A 423 25.97 -8.28 39.27
CA GLN A 423 24.77 -8.86 39.89
C GLN A 423 23.49 -8.41 39.18
N SER A 424 23.40 -7.15 38.78
CA SER A 424 22.29 -6.63 37.97
C SER A 424 22.18 -7.32 36.61
N LEU A 425 23.31 -7.57 35.93
CA LEU A 425 23.34 -8.30 34.66
C LEU A 425 22.84 -9.74 34.82
N VAL A 426 23.32 -10.45 35.85
CA VAL A 426 22.89 -11.83 36.15
C VAL A 426 21.41 -11.87 36.51
N PHE A 427 20.93 -10.91 37.31
CA PHE A 427 19.53 -10.79 37.66
C PHE A 427 18.63 -10.61 36.43
N CYS A 428 18.99 -9.68 35.52
CA CYS A 428 18.27 -9.49 34.26
C CYS A 428 18.27 -10.76 33.39
N ARG A 429 19.41 -11.45 33.27
CA ARG A 429 19.51 -12.71 32.52
C ARG A 429 18.60 -13.79 33.10
N ASN A 430 18.52 -13.91 34.43
CA ASN A 430 17.66 -14.87 35.10
C ASN A 430 16.17 -14.57 34.88
N ILE A 431 15.77 -13.30 34.95
CA ILE A 431 14.39 -12.86 34.64
C ILE A 431 14.02 -13.24 33.20
N LEU A 432 14.88 -12.97 32.22
CA LEU A 432 14.64 -13.39 30.83
C LEU A 432 14.46 -14.90 30.72
N SER A 433 15.24 -15.68 31.48
CA SER A 433 15.11 -17.14 31.54
C SER A 433 13.80 -17.62 32.18
N GLU A 434 13.22 -16.87 33.11
CA GLU A 434 11.91 -17.19 33.68
C GLU A 434 10.78 -16.87 32.69
N HIS A 435 10.91 -15.77 31.94
CA HIS A 435 9.93 -15.29 30.98
C HIS A 435 9.81 -16.19 29.72
N THR A 436 10.82 -17.01 29.41
CA THR A 436 10.77 -17.95 28.27
C THR A 436 9.62 -18.96 28.38
N ARG A 437 9.11 -19.19 29.60
CA ARG A 437 7.95 -20.08 29.85
C ARG A 437 6.68 -19.63 29.14
N LEU A 438 6.49 -18.32 28.99
CA LEU A 438 5.26 -17.74 28.39
C LEU A 438 5.52 -17.02 27.06
N TYR A 439 6.75 -16.60 26.81
CA TYR A 439 7.10 -15.75 25.67
C TYR A 439 8.27 -16.33 24.89
N SER A 440 8.00 -16.85 23.69
CA SER A 440 9.05 -17.31 22.76
C SER A 440 10.03 -16.18 22.40
N ALA A 441 9.56 -14.93 22.37
CA ALA A 441 10.42 -13.79 22.10
C ALA A 441 11.40 -13.49 23.26
N ALA A 442 11.10 -13.87 24.50
CA ALA A 442 12.04 -13.72 25.62
C ALA A 442 13.22 -14.71 25.52
N GLU A 443 12.99 -15.90 24.97
CA GLU A 443 14.03 -16.90 24.71
C GLU A 443 15.10 -16.35 23.78
N LYS A 444 14.68 -15.75 22.66
CA LYS A 444 15.60 -15.08 21.73
C LYS A 444 16.35 -13.93 22.39
N ALA A 445 15.66 -13.07 23.14
CA ALA A 445 16.30 -11.96 23.86
C ALA A 445 17.45 -12.47 24.74
N LYS A 446 17.22 -13.57 25.46
CA LYS A 446 18.24 -14.22 26.29
C LYS A 446 19.39 -14.75 25.45
N GLU A 447 19.13 -15.44 24.34
CA GLU A 447 20.19 -15.95 23.46
C GLU A 447 21.12 -14.86 22.95
N ASN A 448 20.59 -13.69 22.57
CA ASN A 448 21.45 -12.58 22.11
C ASN A 448 22.19 -11.90 23.24
N LEU A 449 21.57 -11.79 24.42
CA LEU A 449 22.27 -11.31 25.60
C LEU A 449 23.45 -12.24 25.92
N ASP A 450 23.25 -13.56 25.84
CA ASP A 450 24.30 -14.55 26.08
C ASP A 450 25.42 -14.46 25.04
N LYS A 451 25.08 -14.27 23.76
CA LYS A 451 26.06 -14.00 22.69
C LYS A 451 26.85 -12.72 22.97
N LEU A 452 26.18 -11.64 23.40
CA LEU A 452 26.82 -10.36 23.75
C LEU A 452 27.75 -10.50 24.96
N ILE A 453 27.32 -11.19 26.02
CA ILE A 453 28.13 -11.48 27.20
C ILE A 453 29.40 -12.26 26.81
N SER A 454 29.24 -13.28 25.94
CA SER A 454 30.37 -14.05 25.40
C SER A 454 31.31 -13.19 24.55
N HIS A 455 30.77 -12.34 23.68
CA HIS A 455 31.57 -11.46 22.81
C HIS A 455 32.38 -10.45 23.63
N LEU A 456 31.82 -9.94 24.73
CA LEU A 456 32.49 -9.02 25.65
C LEU A 456 33.47 -9.70 26.62
N GLY A 457 33.69 -11.03 26.51
CA GLY A 457 34.63 -11.78 27.34
C GLY A 457 34.24 -11.88 28.82
N ILE A 458 32.95 -11.72 29.14
CA ILE A 458 32.44 -11.76 30.51
C ILE A 458 32.23 -13.23 30.92
N SER A 459 33.05 -13.72 31.86
CA SER A 459 32.88 -15.08 32.42
C SER A 459 31.70 -15.10 33.40
N ALA A 460 30.51 -15.40 32.90
CA ALA A 460 29.35 -15.74 33.74
C ALA A 460 29.37 -17.24 34.00
N ALA A 461 29.44 -17.67 35.26
CA ALA A 461 29.43 -19.09 35.60
C ALA A 461 28.13 -19.77 35.13
N ASP A 462 28.27 -20.95 34.52
CA ASP A 462 27.17 -21.85 34.16
C ASP A 462 26.48 -22.36 35.44
N ASP A 463 25.18 -22.13 35.57
CA ASP A 463 24.32 -22.90 36.49
C ASP A 463 23.24 -23.65 35.71
N ASN A 464 23.27 -24.97 35.88
CA ASN A 464 22.53 -26.01 35.19
C ASN A 464 21.16 -26.24 35.84
N PRO A 465 19.99 -26.01 35.18
CA PRO A 465 18.69 -26.26 35.79
C PRO A 465 18.16 -27.65 35.41
N ARG A 466 18.65 -28.69 36.06
CA ARG A 466 17.95 -29.99 36.17
C ARG A 466 18.11 -30.57 37.58
N THR A 467 17.37 -30.03 38.55
CA THR A 467 16.80 -30.74 39.71
C THR A 467 15.98 -29.76 40.54
N GLY A 468 14.76 -30.15 40.93
CA GLY A 468 13.82 -29.29 41.63
C GLY A 468 14.21 -28.92 43.06
N SER A 469 14.00 -27.65 43.41
CA SER A 469 13.67 -27.17 44.76
C SER A 469 13.06 -25.76 44.65
N PRO A 470 12.05 -25.39 45.47
CA PRO A 470 11.54 -24.02 45.54
C PRO A 470 12.62 -23.06 46.02
N TRP A 471 12.64 -21.84 45.47
CA TRP A 471 13.56 -20.78 45.86
C TRP A 471 13.32 -20.35 47.33
N SER A 472 14.38 -20.37 48.13
CA SER A 472 14.43 -19.75 49.46
C SER A 472 14.67 -18.24 49.31
N PRO A 473 13.97 -17.37 50.07
CA PRO A 473 14.18 -15.92 50.02
C PRO A 473 15.49 -15.57 50.72
N GLY A 474 16.51 -15.18 49.95
CA GLY A 474 17.83 -14.91 50.50
C GLY A 474 18.86 -14.45 49.48
N ILE A 475 18.54 -13.46 48.66
CA ILE A 475 19.57 -12.61 48.04
C ILE A 475 19.45 -11.25 48.73
N THR A 476 20.33 -11.02 49.70
CA THR A 476 20.49 -9.73 50.38
C THR A 476 21.15 -8.76 49.41
N VAL A 477 20.35 -7.95 48.73
CA VAL A 477 20.80 -6.67 48.15
C VAL A 477 19.96 -5.57 48.81
N LEU A 478 20.65 -4.75 49.58
CA LEU A 478 20.23 -3.47 50.18
C LEU A 478 19.21 -3.54 51.32
N SER A 479 19.67 -3.92 52.52
CA SER A 479 19.24 -3.22 53.74
C SER A 479 20.36 -2.28 54.20
N GLU A 480 19.97 -1.07 54.60
CA GLU A 480 20.73 -0.02 55.30
C GLU A 480 21.36 1.09 54.44
N HIS A 481 20.58 2.17 54.28
CA HIS A 481 20.99 3.56 54.55
C HIS A 481 22.10 4.26 53.74
N MET A 482 22.60 3.73 52.63
CA MET A 482 23.56 4.45 51.77
C MET A 482 23.21 4.38 50.28
N VAL A 483 22.22 5.16 49.81
CA VAL A 483 22.07 5.78 48.45
C VAL A 483 20.85 6.76 48.45
N MET A 484 19.99 6.73 49.48
CA MET A 484 18.75 7.53 49.57
C MET A 484 18.91 9.05 49.80
N HIS A 485 20.11 9.61 49.89
CA HIS A 485 20.28 11.06 50.14
C HIS A 485 20.95 11.86 49.01
N GLU A 486 21.55 11.22 48.00
CA GLU A 486 22.15 11.93 46.86
C GLU A 486 21.27 11.93 45.60
N SER A 487 20.40 10.93 45.43
CA SER A 487 19.57 10.80 44.23
C SER A 487 18.36 11.76 44.17
N ILE A 488 17.97 12.36 45.31
CA ILE A 488 16.90 13.37 45.38
C ILE A 488 17.41 14.79 45.03
N ASN A 489 18.73 15.03 45.10
CA ASN A 489 19.31 16.32 44.73
C ASN A 489 19.78 16.41 43.26
N VAL A 490 19.96 15.29 42.58
CA VAL A 490 20.34 15.26 41.15
C VAL A 490 19.20 15.69 40.22
N ALA A 491 17.95 15.65 40.69
CA ALA A 491 16.79 16.14 39.94
C ALA A 491 16.52 17.66 40.12
N ARG A 492 17.25 18.35 41.02
CA ARG A 492 17.02 19.78 41.33
C ARG A 492 18.06 20.74 40.75
N GLU A 493 19.21 20.25 40.29
CA GLU A 493 20.28 21.09 39.72
C GLU A 493 20.87 20.48 38.44
N LEU A 494 20.16 20.68 37.32
CA LEU A 494 20.75 20.64 35.97
C LEU A 494 20.69 22.04 35.31
N GLY A 495 21.09 23.05 36.09
CA GLY A 495 21.96 24.11 35.60
C GLY A 495 23.40 23.66 35.84
N VAL A 496 24.19 23.60 34.78
CA VAL A 496 25.55 23.02 34.66
C VAL A 496 26.58 23.58 35.67
N ALA A 497 27.37 22.72 36.33
CA ALA A 497 28.86 22.65 36.23
C ALA A 497 29.54 21.80 37.34
N ASP A 498 30.44 20.92 36.88
CA ASP A 498 31.64 20.31 37.50
C ASP A 498 31.60 19.67 38.91
N ARG A 499 31.86 18.35 38.93
CA ARG A 499 33.05 17.76 39.59
C ARG A 499 33.37 16.37 39.01
N ALA A 500 34.54 16.29 38.37
CA ALA A 500 35.07 15.12 37.70
C ALA A 500 35.38 13.96 38.67
N HIS A 501 34.84 12.77 38.37
CA HIS A 501 35.53 11.51 38.61
C HIS A 501 35.98 10.97 37.25
N ASP A 502 37.29 10.78 37.13
CA ASP A 502 38.01 10.46 35.89
C ASP A 502 37.58 9.09 35.34
N PHE A 503 36.56 9.06 34.47
CA PHE A 503 36.31 7.93 33.58
C PHE A 503 37.29 8.05 32.41
N GLY A 504 38.46 7.43 32.56
CA GLY A 504 39.48 7.38 31.52
C GLY A 504 38.94 6.92 30.16
N SER A 505 39.62 7.35 29.10
CA SER A 505 39.29 7.32 27.66
C SER A 505 38.91 5.98 26.99
N SER A 506 38.60 4.93 27.75
CA SER A 506 38.39 3.54 27.28
C SER A 506 36.93 3.20 26.91
N LEU A 507 35.93 3.97 27.37
CA LEU A 507 34.53 3.72 27.00
C LEU A 507 34.23 4.08 25.53
N LEU A 508 35.10 4.91 24.93
CA LEU A 508 35.00 5.41 23.56
C LEU A 508 35.68 4.51 22.51
N SER A 509 36.41 3.46 22.91
CA SER A 509 37.26 2.65 22.03
C SER A 509 36.75 1.23 21.74
N LEU A 510 35.57 0.85 22.23
CA LEU A 510 34.90 -0.39 21.83
C LEU A 510 33.99 -0.08 20.63
N GLU A 511 34.17 -0.77 19.50
CA GLU A 511 33.22 -0.71 18.38
C GLU A 511 31.84 -1.19 18.89
N LEU A 512 30.87 -0.28 18.91
CA LEU A 512 29.56 -0.50 19.54
C LEU A 512 28.52 -1.09 18.56
N SER A 513 28.94 -1.75 17.48
CA SER A 513 28.12 -2.22 16.35
C SER A 513 26.92 -3.09 16.74
N ASP A 514 27.01 -3.83 17.84
CA ASP A 514 25.97 -4.79 18.26
C ASP A 514 24.75 -4.16 18.94
N LEU A 515 24.60 -2.83 18.89
CA LEU A 515 23.48 -2.10 19.47
C LEU A 515 22.70 -1.25 18.46
N ASP A 516 22.81 -1.54 17.17
CA ASP A 516 21.84 -0.99 16.23
C ASP A 516 20.42 -1.49 16.57
N LEU A 517 19.39 -0.69 16.33
CA LEU A 517 17.99 -1.14 16.38
C LEU A 517 17.81 -2.33 15.42
N GLU A 518 18.66 -2.38 14.38
CA GLU A 518 18.83 -3.52 13.48
C GLU A 518 19.45 -4.76 14.16
N ALA A 519 20.44 -4.62 15.05
CA ALA A 519 21.00 -5.74 15.84
C ALA A 519 20.04 -6.21 16.97
N ILE A 520 19.27 -5.29 17.57
CA ILE A 520 18.13 -5.65 18.44
C ILE A 520 17.09 -6.42 17.62
N ALA A 521 16.70 -5.90 16.46
CA ALA A 521 15.75 -6.55 15.55
C ALA A 521 16.24 -7.92 15.06
N GLN A 522 17.53 -8.05 14.72
CA GLN A 522 18.20 -9.29 14.30
C GLN A 522 18.37 -10.27 15.46
N GLY A 523 18.60 -9.78 16.68
CA GLY A 523 18.59 -10.63 17.86
C GLY A 523 17.20 -11.25 18.07
N PHE A 524 16.16 -10.45 17.88
CA PHE A 524 14.83 -10.98 17.74
C PHE A 524 14.56 -11.41 16.29
N GLN A 525 15.45 -12.05 15.52
CA GLN A 525 15.16 -12.76 14.24
C GLN A 525 15.41 -14.27 14.41
N VAL A 526 14.64 -15.12 13.73
CA VAL A 526 14.91 -16.57 13.64
C VAL A 526 14.91 -17.01 12.20
N ASP A 527 15.91 -17.83 11.88
CA ASP A 527 16.03 -18.59 10.64
C ASP A 527 14.89 -19.59 10.51
N VAL A 528 14.39 -19.74 9.29
CA VAL A 528 13.17 -20.48 8.93
C VAL A 528 13.32 -22.02 9.06
N GLU A 529 14.39 -22.54 9.67
CA GLU A 529 14.76 -23.96 9.57
C GLU A 529 14.33 -24.88 10.75
N SER A 530 13.60 -24.41 11.77
CA SER A 530 13.22 -25.27 12.92
C SER A 530 11.71 -25.44 13.12
N HIS A 531 10.99 -25.97 12.13
CA HIS A 531 9.62 -26.46 12.31
C HIS A 531 9.42 -27.90 11.82
N SER A 532 9.78 -28.86 12.67
CA SER A 532 9.48 -30.29 12.51
C SER A 532 8.10 -30.72 13.05
N PHE A 533 7.25 -29.77 13.47
CA PHE A 533 5.97 -30.09 14.12
C PHE A 533 4.76 -30.11 13.16
N TRP A 534 4.78 -29.33 12.07
CA TRP A 534 3.63 -29.18 11.15
C TRP A 534 3.36 -30.40 10.26
N ASN A 535 4.34 -31.28 10.06
CA ASN A 535 4.14 -32.52 9.28
C ASN A 535 3.31 -33.59 10.01
N SER A 536 3.01 -33.41 11.31
CA SER A 536 2.26 -34.38 12.13
C SER A 536 0.75 -34.17 12.12
N LEU A 537 0.26 -33.01 11.66
CA LEU A 537 -1.18 -32.65 11.74
C LEU A 537 -2.01 -33.03 10.50
N CYS A 538 -1.42 -33.64 9.47
CA CYS A 538 -2.16 -34.17 8.30
C CYS A 538 -2.66 -35.61 8.48
N THR A 539 -2.50 -36.22 9.65
CA THR A 539 -2.97 -37.59 9.94
C THR A 539 -3.75 -37.66 11.25
N TYR A 540 -4.91 -37.00 11.33
CA TYR A 540 -5.93 -37.36 12.32
C TYR A 540 -7.32 -37.18 11.69
N ASN A 541 -7.74 -38.20 10.96
CA ASN A 541 -9.14 -38.35 10.55
C ASN A 541 -9.57 -39.81 10.76
N THR A 542 -9.55 -40.25 12.02
CA THR A 542 -10.28 -41.43 12.52
C THR A 542 -10.57 -41.22 14.00
N MET A 543 -11.79 -40.81 14.33
CA MET A 543 -12.30 -40.78 15.72
C MET A 543 -12.51 -42.22 16.21
N GLY A 544 -11.75 -42.62 17.23
CA GLY A 544 -12.04 -43.77 18.08
C GLY A 544 -12.74 -43.31 19.35
N CYS A 545 -14.00 -43.70 19.50
CA CYS A 545 -14.84 -43.39 20.67
C CYS A 545 -14.50 -44.33 21.83
N SER A 546 -14.23 -43.80 23.02
CA SER A 546 -14.35 -44.57 24.26
C SER A 546 -14.71 -43.67 25.43
N ASP A 547 -16.01 -43.59 25.75
CA ASP A 547 -16.42 -43.79 27.14
C ASP A 547 -17.82 -44.37 27.22
N LYS A 548 -17.92 -45.44 28.01
CA LYS A 548 -19.05 -46.35 28.14
C LYS A 548 -20.21 -45.69 28.89
N LYS A 549 -21.37 -45.54 28.24
CA LYS A 549 -22.67 -45.69 28.90
C LYS A 549 -23.49 -46.76 28.17
N SER A 550 -24.08 -47.63 28.97
CA SER A 550 -24.87 -48.81 28.63
C SER A 550 -25.99 -48.51 27.62
N CYS A 551 -25.95 -49.18 26.48
CA CYS A 551 -27.12 -49.36 25.62
C CYS A 551 -27.73 -50.73 25.94
N GLU A 552 -28.81 -50.74 26.70
CA GLU A 552 -29.74 -51.88 26.71
C GLU A 552 -30.41 -51.94 25.34
N GLY A 553 -30.24 -53.05 24.62
CA GLY A 553 -31.07 -53.38 23.46
C GLY A 553 -30.39 -53.55 22.10
N CYS A 554 -29.10 -53.88 22.00
CA CYS A 554 -28.50 -54.20 20.71
C CYS A 554 -28.00 -55.65 20.62
N SER A 555 -28.54 -56.39 19.66
CA SER A 555 -28.32 -57.80 19.38
C SER A 555 -27.22 -57.98 18.33
N CYS A 556 -25.95 -58.10 18.76
CA CYS A 556 -24.86 -58.56 17.89
C CYS A 556 -23.95 -59.50 18.68
N SER A 557 -23.88 -60.74 18.23
CA SER A 557 -23.20 -61.89 18.85
C SER A 557 -21.67 -61.77 18.89
N ASN A 558 -21.11 -62.06 20.06
CA ASN A 558 -19.69 -62.28 20.32
C ASN A 558 -19.22 -63.59 19.64
N ASP A 559 -18.31 -63.48 18.67
CA ASP A 559 -17.26 -64.48 18.45
C ASP A 559 -16.19 -63.94 17.50
N THR A 560 -15.04 -63.53 18.07
CA THR A 560 -13.70 -63.64 17.46
C THR A 560 -12.66 -63.03 18.42
N GLN A 561 -11.74 -63.86 18.92
CA GLN A 561 -10.59 -63.43 19.72
C GLN A 561 -9.62 -62.57 18.88
N PRO A 562 -8.88 -61.63 19.50
CA PRO A 562 -7.97 -60.74 18.77
C PRO A 562 -6.74 -61.51 18.25
N GLN A 563 -6.52 -61.46 16.94
CA GLN A 563 -5.29 -61.92 16.30
C GLN A 563 -4.12 -61.05 16.73
N GLN A 564 -3.09 -61.70 17.28
CA GLN A 564 -1.82 -61.13 17.64
C GLN A 564 -1.10 -60.69 16.35
N ILE A 565 -0.96 -59.37 16.16
CA ILE A 565 -0.28 -58.80 14.99
C ILE A 565 1.20 -59.17 15.07
N ASN A 566 1.66 -59.98 14.12
CA ASN A 566 3.05 -60.40 14.00
C ASN A 566 3.87 -59.22 13.45
N ILE A 567 4.89 -58.80 14.20
CA ILE A 567 5.81 -57.70 13.83
C ILE A 567 6.48 -57.95 12.47
N GLU A 568 6.67 -59.21 12.07
CA GLU A 568 7.24 -59.54 10.76
C GLU A 568 6.31 -59.18 9.59
N ASP A 569 4.98 -59.27 9.78
CA ASP A 569 4.01 -58.89 8.75
C ASP A 569 3.99 -57.36 8.60
N CYS A 570 4.04 -56.60 9.70
CA CYS A 570 4.17 -55.13 9.64
C CYS A 570 5.49 -54.68 9.00
N LEU A 571 6.59 -55.39 9.23
CA LEU A 571 7.87 -55.09 8.58
C LEU A 571 7.81 -55.40 7.08
N SER A 572 7.14 -56.48 6.68
CA SER A 572 6.92 -56.82 5.28
C SER A 572 6.04 -55.79 4.57
N GLU A 573 5.02 -55.28 5.25
CA GLU A 573 4.10 -54.28 4.73
C GLU A 573 4.75 -52.89 4.64
N LEU A 574 5.60 -52.53 5.62
CA LEU A 574 6.42 -51.33 5.58
C LEU A 574 7.44 -51.37 4.43
N GLN A 575 8.03 -52.54 4.16
CA GLN A 575 8.92 -52.73 3.02
C GLN A 575 8.16 -52.68 1.69
N ALA A 576 6.96 -53.25 1.61
CA ALA A 576 6.09 -53.14 0.45
C ALA A 576 5.66 -51.70 0.18
N LEU A 577 5.35 -50.92 1.23
CA LEU A 577 5.03 -49.49 1.14
C LEU A 577 6.24 -48.67 0.68
N ARG A 578 7.45 -48.98 1.19
CA ARG A 578 8.68 -48.32 0.73
C ARG A 578 8.97 -48.61 -0.74
N ARG A 579 8.75 -49.85 -1.21
CA ARG A 579 8.86 -50.19 -2.63
C ARG A 579 7.82 -49.47 -3.47
N ARG A 580 6.57 -49.38 -3.00
CA ARG A 580 5.51 -48.61 -3.67
C ARG A 580 5.81 -47.12 -3.74
N ASN A 581 6.39 -46.55 -2.68
CA ASN A 581 6.83 -45.15 -2.69
C ASN A 581 8.00 -44.94 -3.63
N GLN A 582 8.97 -45.85 -3.69
CA GLN A 582 10.04 -45.78 -4.70
C GLN A 582 9.50 -45.95 -6.12
N GLU A 583 8.53 -46.84 -6.36
CA GLU A 583 7.87 -46.98 -7.65
C GLU A 583 7.03 -45.75 -8.01
N LEU A 584 6.38 -45.12 -7.04
CA LEU A 584 5.63 -43.87 -7.22
C LEU A 584 6.57 -42.70 -7.49
N GLU A 585 7.67 -42.57 -6.75
CA GLU A 585 8.72 -41.58 -7.03
C GLU A 585 9.33 -41.81 -8.41
N THR A 586 9.58 -43.06 -8.80
CA THR A 586 10.10 -43.39 -10.13
C THR A 586 9.06 -43.08 -11.21
N ARG A 587 7.77 -43.38 -10.98
CA ARG A 587 6.68 -43.03 -11.90
C ARG A 587 6.43 -41.52 -11.95
N MET A 588 6.58 -40.79 -10.85
CA MET A 588 6.51 -39.34 -10.81
C MET A 588 7.71 -38.70 -11.48
N ARG A 589 8.89 -39.33 -11.40
CA ARG A 589 10.10 -38.92 -12.12
C ARG A 589 9.96 -39.16 -13.62
N ILE A 590 9.49 -40.35 -14.03
CA ILE A 590 9.14 -40.66 -15.42
C ILE A 590 8.04 -39.74 -15.93
N LYS A 591 7.01 -39.44 -15.12
CA LYS A 591 5.93 -38.50 -15.45
C LYS A 591 6.43 -37.06 -15.53
N SER A 592 7.37 -36.65 -14.67
CA SER A 592 8.04 -35.35 -14.78
C SER A 592 8.94 -35.26 -16.02
N GLU A 593 9.52 -36.39 -16.47
CA GLU A 593 10.30 -36.49 -17.70
C GLU A 593 9.39 -36.55 -18.95
N THR A 594 8.15 -37.05 -18.83
CA THR A 594 7.14 -37.03 -19.92
C THR A 594 6.37 -35.71 -20.00
N ASP A 595 6.09 -35.04 -18.86
CA ASP A 595 5.48 -33.71 -18.82
C ASP A 595 6.51 -32.62 -19.21
N ASN A 596 7.81 -32.82 -18.94
CA ASN A 596 8.89 -31.99 -19.49
C ASN A 596 9.14 -32.22 -20.99
N ALA A 597 8.52 -33.23 -21.63
CA ALA A 597 8.61 -33.43 -23.07
C ALA A 597 7.67 -32.50 -23.87
N GLN A 598 6.82 -31.71 -23.20
CA GLN A 598 6.01 -30.64 -23.80
C GLN A 598 6.33 -29.22 -23.29
N VAL A 599 7.34 -29.09 -22.42
CA VAL A 599 7.97 -27.80 -22.16
C VAL A 599 8.92 -27.51 -23.34
N PRO A 600 8.90 -26.32 -23.96
CA PRO A 600 9.88 -26.00 -24.98
C PRO A 600 11.27 -26.21 -24.38
N VAL A 601 12.05 -27.06 -25.03
CA VAL A 601 13.44 -27.37 -24.69
C VAL A 601 14.16 -26.07 -24.34
N LYS A 602 14.60 -25.93 -23.08
CA LYS A 602 15.45 -24.83 -22.61
C LYS A 602 16.61 -24.72 -23.58
N GLN A 603 16.67 -23.66 -24.39
CA GLN A 603 17.78 -23.50 -25.32
C GLN A 603 19.08 -23.43 -24.51
N PRO A 604 20.02 -24.38 -24.70
CA PRO A 604 21.30 -24.30 -24.04
C PRO A 604 22.09 -23.15 -24.66
N GLY A 605 22.45 -22.14 -23.87
CA GLY A 605 23.55 -21.22 -24.20
C GLY A 605 23.22 -19.81 -24.69
N ARG A 606 22.04 -19.26 -24.43
CA ARG A 606 21.81 -17.82 -24.69
C ARG A 606 22.42 -16.97 -23.58
N THR A 607 23.52 -16.29 -23.88
CA THR A 607 24.10 -15.25 -23.02
C THR A 607 23.18 -14.04 -22.99
N LEU A 608 22.77 -13.63 -21.79
CA LEU A 608 21.96 -12.43 -21.57
C LEU A 608 22.82 -11.16 -21.72
N ARG A 609 22.20 -10.02 -22.03
CA ARG A 609 22.95 -8.78 -22.26
C ARG A 609 23.59 -8.26 -20.97
N SER A 610 22.98 -8.54 -19.82
CA SER A 610 23.54 -8.27 -18.50
C SER A 610 24.94 -8.87 -18.29
N SER A 611 25.26 -9.99 -18.95
CA SER A 611 26.59 -10.61 -18.88
C SER A 611 27.71 -9.71 -19.42
N ALA A 612 27.41 -8.76 -20.31
CA ALA A 612 28.40 -7.78 -20.77
C ALA A 612 28.87 -6.83 -19.66
N TRP A 613 28.09 -6.70 -18.57
CA TRP A 613 28.46 -5.97 -17.36
C TRP A 613 28.99 -6.88 -16.26
N PHE A 614 28.32 -8.00 -15.98
CA PHE A 614 28.57 -8.79 -14.76
C PHE A 614 29.30 -10.14 -14.99
N ASP A 615 29.53 -10.55 -16.23
CA ASP A 615 30.30 -11.76 -16.58
C ASP A 615 31.16 -11.55 -17.84
N CYS A 616 31.73 -10.35 -18.02
CA CYS A 616 32.57 -10.04 -19.17
C CYS A 616 33.99 -10.61 -18.98
N ARG A 617 34.18 -11.88 -19.35
CA ARG A 617 35.46 -12.59 -19.19
C ARG A 617 36.63 -11.96 -19.94
N SER A 618 36.37 -11.24 -21.03
CA SER A 618 37.41 -10.52 -21.78
C SER A 618 37.87 -9.24 -21.09
N ASN A 619 37.09 -8.69 -20.15
CA ASN A 619 37.47 -7.51 -19.37
C ASN A 619 37.02 -7.63 -17.90
N PRO A 620 37.70 -8.47 -17.09
CA PRO A 620 37.38 -8.64 -15.68
C PRO A 620 37.51 -7.35 -14.85
N GLY A 621 38.40 -6.44 -15.27
CA GLY A 621 38.56 -5.13 -14.63
C GLY A 621 37.27 -4.31 -14.73
N MET A 622 36.68 -4.23 -15.91
CA MET A 622 35.39 -3.56 -16.09
C MET A 622 34.25 -4.27 -15.38
N THR A 623 34.24 -5.61 -15.38
CA THR A 623 33.26 -6.38 -14.62
C THR A 623 33.30 -6.00 -13.13
N ALA A 624 34.49 -5.92 -12.54
CA ALA A 624 34.64 -5.49 -11.15
C ALA A 624 34.14 -4.06 -10.92
N VAL A 625 34.45 -3.13 -11.83
CA VAL A 625 33.96 -1.73 -11.75
C VAL A 625 32.44 -1.67 -11.80
N TYR A 626 31.79 -2.41 -12.69
CA TYR A 626 30.33 -2.42 -12.79
C TYR A 626 29.67 -3.02 -11.55
N MET A 627 30.25 -4.05 -10.94
CA MET A 627 29.68 -4.72 -9.77
C MET A 627 29.84 -3.92 -8.48
N GLU A 628 30.98 -3.26 -8.29
CA GLU A 628 31.39 -2.66 -7.00
C GLU A 628 30.30 -1.81 -6.35
N ARG A 629 29.64 -0.95 -7.13
CA ARG A 629 28.65 -0.02 -6.58
C ARG A 629 27.31 -0.69 -6.24
N TYR A 630 26.97 -1.82 -6.87
CA TYR A 630 25.71 -2.52 -6.60
C TYR A 630 25.74 -3.33 -5.29
N PHE A 631 26.92 -3.61 -4.74
CA PHE A 631 27.04 -4.25 -3.43
C PHE A 631 26.65 -3.32 -2.27
N ASN A 632 26.68 -2.00 -2.46
CA ASN A 632 26.56 -1.03 -1.36
C ASN A 632 25.16 -0.96 -0.70
N TYR A 633 24.16 -1.63 -1.26
CA TYR A 633 22.81 -1.73 -0.69
C TYR A 633 22.34 -3.18 -0.53
N GLY A 634 23.26 -4.14 -0.54
CA GLY A 634 23.01 -5.53 -0.15
C GLY A 634 22.69 -6.51 -1.27
N ILE A 635 22.81 -6.13 -2.55
CA ILE A 635 22.81 -7.14 -3.63
C ILE A 635 24.06 -7.99 -3.51
N THR A 636 23.91 -9.30 -3.61
CA THR A 636 25.03 -10.23 -3.46
C THR A 636 25.80 -10.43 -4.77
N LYS A 637 27.05 -10.88 -4.66
CA LYS A 637 27.86 -11.29 -5.81
C LYS A 637 27.18 -12.44 -6.56
N GLU A 638 26.61 -13.38 -5.81
CA GLU A 638 25.90 -14.55 -6.32
C GLU A 638 24.69 -14.13 -7.14
N GLU A 639 23.94 -13.11 -6.71
CA GLU A 639 22.85 -12.54 -7.52
C GLU A 639 23.39 -11.97 -8.84
N LEU A 640 24.32 -11.01 -8.80
CA LEU A 640 24.82 -10.33 -10.01
C LEU A 640 25.47 -11.29 -11.02
N MET A 641 26.18 -12.32 -10.56
CA MET A 641 26.91 -13.26 -11.42
C MET A 641 26.16 -14.56 -11.71
N SER A 642 24.91 -14.70 -11.26
CA SER A 642 24.14 -15.95 -11.44
C SER A 642 23.76 -16.26 -12.89
N GLY A 643 23.82 -15.27 -13.78
CA GLY A 643 23.25 -15.36 -15.13
C GLY A 643 21.71 -15.35 -15.15
N LYS A 644 21.06 -15.04 -14.02
CA LYS A 644 19.61 -14.83 -13.95
C LYS A 644 19.19 -13.56 -14.71
N PRO A 645 17.97 -13.51 -15.27
CA PRO A 645 17.44 -12.31 -15.90
C PRO A 645 17.45 -11.08 -14.98
N MET A 646 18.13 -10.02 -15.41
CA MET A 646 18.10 -8.71 -14.73
C MET A 646 16.89 -7.92 -15.23
N ILE A 647 15.86 -7.75 -14.41
CA ILE A 647 14.59 -7.16 -14.82
C ILE A 647 14.47 -5.72 -14.32
N GLY A 648 14.32 -4.78 -15.25
CA GLY A 648 14.00 -3.39 -14.95
C GLY A 648 12.53 -3.22 -14.55
N ILE A 649 12.25 -2.32 -13.62
CA ILE A 649 10.90 -1.84 -13.33
C ILE A 649 10.91 -0.33 -13.58
N ALA A 650 10.35 0.09 -14.72
CA ALA A 650 10.28 1.49 -15.13
C ALA A 650 9.11 2.17 -14.39
N GLN A 651 9.43 2.86 -13.30
CA GLN A 651 8.47 3.47 -12.38
C GLN A 651 8.04 4.86 -12.87
N THR A 652 6.72 5.06 -13.02
CA THR A 652 6.13 6.34 -13.46
C THR A 652 5.32 7.04 -12.36
N GLY A 653 5.11 6.37 -11.22
CA GLY A 653 4.38 6.90 -10.07
C GLY A 653 5.20 7.88 -9.25
N SER A 654 4.58 9.01 -8.90
CA SER A 654 5.13 10.03 -8.00
C SER A 654 3.99 10.89 -7.44
N ASP A 655 4.28 11.75 -6.47
CA ASP A 655 3.28 12.69 -5.93
C ASP A 655 2.78 13.69 -6.97
N ILE A 656 3.60 14.05 -7.97
CA ILE A 656 3.20 14.93 -9.07
C ILE A 656 2.49 14.20 -10.22
N ALA A 657 2.47 12.86 -10.20
CA ALA A 657 1.76 12.01 -11.13
C ALA A 657 0.70 11.17 -10.39
N PRO A 658 -0.35 11.80 -9.83
CA PRO A 658 -1.35 11.15 -8.98
C PRO A 658 -2.05 9.96 -9.66
N CYS A 659 -2.24 10.01 -10.98
CA CYS A 659 -2.81 8.88 -11.73
C CYS A 659 -1.98 7.61 -11.60
N ASN A 660 -0.65 7.74 -11.53
CA ASN A 660 0.30 6.61 -11.49
C ASN A 660 0.86 6.38 -10.10
N ARG A 661 0.57 7.23 -9.12
CA ARG A 661 1.16 7.19 -7.77
C ARG A 661 1.05 5.82 -7.10
N HIS A 662 -0.05 5.10 -7.34
CA HIS A 662 -0.24 3.76 -6.77
C HIS A 662 0.81 2.74 -7.23
N HIS A 663 1.53 3.00 -8.33
CA HIS A 663 2.67 2.17 -8.75
C HIS A 663 3.83 2.13 -7.75
N ILE A 664 3.93 3.09 -6.83
CA ILE A 664 4.88 3.02 -5.70
C ILE A 664 4.59 1.79 -4.82
N GLU A 665 3.32 1.40 -4.71
CA GLU A 665 2.90 0.21 -3.98
C GLU A 665 2.91 -1.03 -4.88
N LEU A 666 2.45 -0.91 -6.12
CA LEU A 666 2.35 -2.05 -7.05
C LEU A 666 3.74 -2.57 -7.49
N SER A 667 4.76 -1.71 -7.54
CA SER A 667 6.14 -2.13 -7.87
C SER A 667 6.67 -3.17 -6.89
N LYS A 668 6.26 -3.12 -5.62
CA LYS A 668 6.61 -4.11 -4.60
C LYS A 668 6.09 -5.51 -4.98
N ARG A 669 4.87 -5.59 -5.50
CA ARG A 669 4.26 -6.86 -5.97
C ARG A 669 4.89 -7.36 -7.27
N VAL A 670 5.22 -6.46 -8.20
CA VAL A 670 5.99 -6.80 -9.42
C VAL A 670 7.34 -7.40 -9.03
N ARG A 671 8.06 -6.75 -8.11
CA ARG A 671 9.36 -7.18 -7.58
C ARG A 671 9.31 -8.57 -6.96
N GLU A 672 8.25 -8.88 -6.20
CA GLU A 672 8.01 -10.21 -5.65
C GLU A 672 7.74 -11.27 -6.73
N GLY A 673 6.98 -10.91 -7.78
CA GLY A 673 6.75 -11.77 -8.94
C GLY A 673 8.04 -12.12 -9.68
N ILE A 674 8.89 -11.12 -9.93
CA ILE A 674 10.20 -11.28 -10.57
C ILE A 674 11.08 -12.23 -9.76
N ARG A 675 11.21 -11.99 -8.45
CA ARG A 675 12.01 -12.85 -7.56
C ARG A 675 11.48 -14.28 -7.52
N THR A 676 10.16 -14.45 -7.48
CA THR A 676 9.53 -15.79 -7.47
C THR A 676 9.86 -16.56 -8.74
N ALA A 677 9.86 -15.90 -9.90
CA ALA A 677 10.21 -16.52 -11.17
C ALA A 677 11.73 -16.68 -11.39
N GLY A 678 12.57 -16.26 -10.43
CA GLY A 678 14.02 -16.42 -10.50
C GLY A 678 14.76 -15.30 -11.23
N GLY A 679 14.13 -14.14 -11.47
CA GLY A 679 14.79 -12.92 -11.95
C GLY A 679 15.29 -12.02 -10.83
N ILE A 680 16.09 -11.02 -11.18
CA ILE A 680 16.65 -10.03 -10.25
C ILE A 680 16.08 -8.64 -10.60
N PRO A 681 15.27 -8.04 -9.73
CA PRO A 681 14.55 -6.80 -10.02
C PRO A 681 15.37 -5.54 -9.71
N PHE A 682 15.36 -4.58 -10.63
CA PHE A 682 15.94 -3.24 -10.49
C PHE A 682 14.89 -2.18 -10.84
N GLU A 683 14.37 -1.49 -9.83
CA GLU A 683 13.44 -0.38 -10.01
C GLU A 683 14.19 0.92 -10.31
N PHE A 684 13.70 1.69 -11.27
CA PHE A 684 14.23 3.01 -11.61
C PHE A 684 13.11 3.98 -12.01
N PRO A 685 13.25 5.28 -11.70
CA PRO A 685 12.25 6.27 -12.08
C PRO A 685 12.34 6.62 -13.57
N THR A 686 11.24 7.12 -14.12
CA THR A 686 11.16 7.69 -15.47
C THR A 686 10.73 9.15 -15.40
N HIS A 687 10.83 9.89 -16.52
CA HIS A 687 10.31 11.27 -16.59
C HIS A 687 8.82 11.28 -16.22
N PRO A 688 8.41 12.04 -15.18
CA PRO A 688 7.04 12.02 -14.69
C PRO A 688 6.10 12.72 -15.68
N ILE A 689 4.91 12.14 -15.89
CA ILE A 689 3.89 12.74 -16.75
C ILE A 689 2.54 12.71 -16.04
N GLN A 690 1.92 13.89 -15.92
CA GLN A 690 0.55 14.06 -15.45
C GLN A 690 -0.20 15.03 -16.37
N GLU A 691 -1.21 14.53 -17.08
CA GLU A 691 -1.98 15.32 -18.07
C GLU A 691 -2.56 16.60 -17.47
N THR A 692 -3.20 16.49 -16.30
CA THR A 692 -4.00 17.57 -15.70
C THR A 692 -3.16 18.74 -15.16
N SER A 693 -1.88 18.53 -14.88
CA SER A 693 -1.04 19.53 -14.18
C SER A 693 0.12 20.04 -15.03
N ARG A 694 0.49 19.34 -16.11
CA ARG A 694 1.63 19.72 -16.97
C ARG A 694 1.23 20.78 -18.00
N ARG A 695 1.74 22.01 -17.82
CA ARG A 695 1.57 23.14 -18.74
C ARG A 695 2.83 23.40 -19.57
N PRO A 696 2.76 23.62 -20.90
CA PRO A 696 1.54 23.92 -21.64
C PRO A 696 0.69 22.67 -21.96
N THR A 697 1.29 21.51 -22.20
CA THR A 697 0.57 20.22 -22.34
C THR A 697 1.50 19.05 -22.07
N ALA A 698 0.96 17.93 -21.57
CA ALA A 698 1.71 16.72 -21.27
C ALA A 698 2.19 15.93 -22.51
N THR A 699 1.62 16.14 -23.69
CA THR A 699 2.09 15.42 -24.89
C THR A 699 3.49 15.84 -25.32
N LEU A 700 3.94 17.06 -24.93
CA LEU A 700 5.36 17.44 -25.03
C LEU A 700 6.27 16.42 -24.34
N ASP A 701 5.84 15.94 -23.17
CA ASP A 701 6.65 15.08 -22.32
C ASP A 701 6.61 13.62 -22.75
N ARG A 702 5.68 13.21 -23.62
CA ARG A 702 5.64 11.86 -24.20
C ARG A 702 6.98 11.51 -24.88
N ASN A 703 7.45 12.42 -25.74
CA ASN A 703 8.70 12.22 -26.48
C ASN A 703 9.93 12.41 -25.59
N LEU A 704 9.84 13.23 -24.53
CA LEU A 704 10.93 13.40 -23.56
C LEU A 704 11.11 12.15 -22.68
N ALA A 705 10.02 11.60 -22.17
CA ALA A 705 10.02 10.36 -21.41
C ALA A 705 10.48 9.17 -22.26
N TYR A 706 10.07 9.13 -23.54
CA TYR A 706 10.59 8.18 -24.52
C TYR A 706 12.12 8.26 -24.62
N LEU A 707 12.69 9.45 -24.83
CA LEU A 707 14.15 9.63 -24.96
C LEU A 707 14.88 9.14 -23.71
N GLY A 708 14.45 9.58 -22.52
CA GLY A 708 15.08 9.17 -21.26
C GLY A 708 15.00 7.66 -21.02
N LEU A 709 13.87 7.03 -21.34
CA LEU A 709 13.70 5.59 -21.17
C LEU A 709 14.55 4.78 -22.15
N VAL A 710 14.67 5.19 -23.42
CA VAL A 710 15.56 4.54 -24.40
C VAL A 710 17.01 4.55 -23.91
N GLU A 711 17.48 5.68 -23.37
CA GLU A 711 18.86 5.78 -22.86
C GLU A 711 19.09 4.88 -21.64
N ILE A 712 18.13 4.78 -20.71
CA ILE A 712 18.25 3.87 -19.56
C ILE A 712 18.30 2.40 -20.01
N LEU A 713 17.36 2.00 -20.87
CA LEU A 713 17.29 0.62 -21.35
C LEU A 713 18.53 0.25 -22.20
N THR A 714 19.09 1.21 -22.93
CA THR A 714 20.36 1.03 -23.67
C THR A 714 21.55 0.93 -22.70
N GLY A 715 21.73 1.92 -21.84
CA GLY A 715 22.96 2.14 -21.08
C GLY A 715 23.15 1.21 -19.87
N TYR A 716 22.10 0.59 -19.37
CA TYR A 716 22.15 -0.32 -18.21
C TYR A 716 21.92 -1.77 -18.61
N PHE A 717 22.28 -2.70 -17.73
CA PHE A 717 22.36 -4.17 -17.93
C PHE A 717 21.02 -4.93 -17.94
N LEU A 718 19.89 -4.26 -18.21
CA LEU A 718 18.55 -4.85 -18.09
C LEU A 718 18.24 -5.85 -19.22
N ASP A 719 17.88 -7.08 -18.91
CA ASP A 719 17.54 -8.13 -19.88
C ASP A 719 16.06 -8.10 -20.29
N GLY A 720 15.21 -7.59 -19.41
CA GLY A 720 13.80 -7.31 -19.70
C GLY A 720 13.28 -6.17 -18.82
N VAL A 721 12.10 -5.65 -19.12
CA VAL A 721 11.52 -4.52 -18.39
C VAL A 721 10.01 -4.63 -18.19
N VAL A 722 9.56 -4.33 -16.97
CA VAL A 722 8.15 -4.05 -16.67
C VAL A 722 7.92 -2.54 -16.77
N LEU A 723 6.98 -2.15 -17.62
CA LEU A 723 6.62 -0.77 -17.90
C LEU A 723 5.39 -0.41 -17.06
N LEU A 724 5.60 0.29 -15.94
CA LEU A 724 4.50 0.74 -15.09
C LEU A 724 3.83 1.95 -15.76
N THR A 725 2.61 1.75 -16.27
CA THR A 725 1.89 2.74 -17.10
C THR A 725 0.54 3.09 -16.49
N GLY A 726 -0.08 4.20 -16.90
CA GLY A 726 -1.38 4.61 -16.36
C GLY A 726 -1.94 5.86 -17.03
N CYS A 727 -1.45 7.02 -16.61
CA CYS A 727 -1.81 8.34 -17.13
C CYS A 727 -1.56 8.39 -18.64
N ASP A 728 -2.41 9.15 -19.33
CA ASP A 728 -2.55 9.23 -20.80
C ASP A 728 -1.30 8.94 -21.61
N LYS A 729 -0.22 9.72 -21.39
CA LYS A 729 0.96 9.71 -22.26
C LYS A 729 2.07 8.75 -21.79
N THR A 730 1.91 8.12 -20.62
CA THR A 730 2.90 7.16 -20.10
C THR A 730 2.93 5.87 -20.90
N THR A 731 1.75 5.31 -21.21
CA THR A 731 1.62 4.09 -22.02
C THR A 731 2.30 4.20 -23.39
N PRO A 732 2.02 5.23 -24.23
CA PRO A 732 2.70 5.36 -25.51
C PRO A 732 4.20 5.67 -25.37
N ALA A 733 4.63 6.51 -24.42
CA ALA A 733 6.05 6.78 -24.23
C ALA A 733 6.85 5.49 -23.91
N CYS A 734 6.29 4.64 -23.03
CA CYS A 734 6.88 3.36 -22.69
C CYS A 734 6.89 2.37 -23.85
N LEU A 735 5.79 2.25 -24.61
CA LEU A 735 5.72 1.34 -25.76
C LEU A 735 6.62 1.77 -26.92
N MET A 736 6.73 3.08 -27.18
CA MET A 736 7.70 3.61 -28.15
C MET A 736 9.13 3.23 -27.75
N ALA A 737 9.51 3.40 -26.49
CA ALA A 737 10.85 3.07 -26.01
C ALA A 737 11.11 1.55 -26.05
N ALA A 738 10.12 0.75 -25.68
CA ALA A 738 10.18 -0.70 -25.76
C ALA A 738 10.34 -1.20 -27.21
N ALA A 739 9.67 -0.59 -28.18
CA ALA A 739 9.84 -0.89 -29.60
C ALA A 739 11.24 -0.51 -30.11
N THR A 740 11.73 0.70 -29.78
CA THR A 740 13.07 1.16 -30.16
C THR A 740 14.16 0.25 -29.59
N MET A 741 14.04 -0.16 -28.33
CA MET A 741 15.02 -1.03 -27.67
C MET A 741 14.91 -2.49 -28.06
N ASN A 742 13.67 -2.97 -28.15
CA ASN A 742 13.28 -4.33 -28.47
C ASN A 742 13.94 -5.41 -27.59
N ILE A 743 14.07 -5.14 -26.28
CA ILE A 743 14.27 -6.18 -25.26
C ILE A 743 12.90 -6.64 -24.74
N PRO A 744 12.75 -7.88 -24.23
CA PRO A 744 11.50 -8.36 -23.64
C PRO A 744 10.89 -7.33 -22.68
N ALA A 745 9.67 -6.91 -22.95
CA ALA A 745 9.00 -5.86 -22.19
C ALA A 745 7.50 -6.14 -22.06
N ILE A 746 6.93 -5.77 -20.91
CA ILE A 746 5.50 -5.94 -20.63
C ILE A 746 4.95 -4.69 -19.94
N CYS A 747 3.77 -4.23 -20.37
CA CYS A 747 3.03 -3.17 -19.73
C CYS A 747 2.27 -3.69 -18.50
N MET A 748 2.32 -2.88 -17.44
CA MET A 748 1.55 -3.07 -16.23
C MET A 748 0.83 -1.77 -15.92
N ASN A 749 -0.46 -1.75 -16.20
CA ASN A 749 -1.30 -0.56 -16.06
C ASN A 749 -1.69 -0.38 -14.57
N VAL A 750 -1.80 0.86 -14.11
CA VAL A 750 -2.24 1.17 -12.73
C VAL A 750 -3.73 0.87 -12.51
N GLY A 751 -4.57 1.08 -13.53
CA GLY A 751 -6.03 0.91 -13.48
C GLY A 751 -6.82 2.21 -13.26
N PRO A 752 -8.11 2.23 -13.63
CA PRO A 752 -8.97 3.39 -13.41
C PRO A 752 -9.28 3.61 -11.92
N MET A 753 -9.64 4.84 -11.59
CA MET A 753 -10.29 5.18 -10.31
C MET A 753 -11.62 4.43 -10.17
N LEU A 754 -12.11 4.34 -8.92
CA LEU A 754 -13.47 3.92 -8.61
C LEU A 754 -14.50 4.93 -9.15
N ASN A 755 -15.78 4.55 -9.15
CA ASN A 755 -16.87 5.40 -9.60
C ASN A 755 -17.07 6.60 -8.67
N GLY A 756 -17.16 7.80 -9.25
CA GLY A 756 -17.59 9.00 -8.54
C GLY A 756 -19.11 9.10 -8.53
N TYR A 757 -19.67 9.75 -7.50
CA TYR A 757 -21.12 9.92 -7.36
C TYR A 757 -21.47 11.35 -6.98
N SER A 758 -22.45 11.92 -7.69
CA SER A 758 -23.11 13.17 -7.31
C SER A 758 -24.58 12.85 -7.09
N LYS A 759 -25.01 12.85 -5.82
CA LYS A 759 -26.30 12.29 -5.38
C LYS A 759 -26.41 10.81 -5.81
N GLU A 760 -27.37 10.48 -6.68
CA GLU A 760 -27.61 9.13 -7.20
C GLU A 760 -27.00 8.89 -8.59
N ALA A 761 -26.38 9.91 -9.21
CA ALA A 761 -25.86 9.83 -10.58
C ALA A 761 -24.35 9.57 -10.63
N LEU A 762 -23.94 8.73 -11.60
CA LEU A 762 -22.53 8.45 -11.87
C LEU A 762 -21.82 9.70 -12.38
N THR A 763 -20.68 10.01 -11.77
CA THR A 763 -19.86 11.18 -12.10
C THR A 763 -18.46 10.70 -12.51
N GLY A 764 -18.21 10.70 -13.82
CA GLY A 764 -16.94 10.26 -14.40
C GLY A 764 -15.88 11.34 -14.39
N ALA A 765 -14.65 10.97 -14.04
CA ALA A 765 -13.48 11.83 -14.13
C ALA A 765 -13.24 12.31 -15.57
N GLY A 766 -12.97 13.60 -15.74
CA GLY A 766 -12.88 14.27 -17.04
C GLY A 766 -14.24 14.74 -17.54
N THR A 767 -15.23 13.85 -17.69
CA THR A 767 -16.58 14.21 -18.14
C THR A 767 -17.28 15.18 -17.18
N VAL A 768 -17.06 15.02 -15.87
CA VAL A 768 -17.51 15.94 -14.83
C VAL A 768 -17.04 17.37 -15.04
N LEU A 769 -15.81 17.56 -15.53
CA LEU A 769 -15.24 18.89 -15.76
C LEU A 769 -15.96 19.59 -16.91
N TRP A 770 -16.24 18.87 -18.01
CA TRP A 770 -16.91 19.43 -19.18
C TRP A 770 -18.35 19.82 -18.86
N HIS A 771 -19.10 18.94 -18.19
CA HIS A 771 -20.45 19.27 -17.75
C HIS A 771 -20.48 20.40 -16.72
N GLY A 772 -19.54 20.40 -15.77
CA GLY A 772 -19.44 21.48 -14.79
C GLY A 772 -19.15 22.84 -15.45
N ARG A 773 -18.36 22.88 -16.53
CA ARG A 773 -18.10 24.12 -17.28
C ARG A 773 -19.36 24.65 -17.95
N GLU A 774 -20.20 23.79 -18.50
CA GLU A 774 -21.49 24.17 -19.08
C GLU A 774 -22.41 24.75 -18.01
N LEU A 775 -22.56 24.07 -16.86
CA LEU A 775 -23.37 24.55 -15.73
C LEU A 775 -22.86 25.89 -15.16
N TYR A 776 -21.54 26.06 -15.10
CA TYR A 776 -20.94 27.32 -14.67
C TYR A 776 -21.18 28.44 -15.69
N ALA A 777 -21.06 28.15 -16.99
CA ALA A 777 -21.32 29.10 -18.07
C ALA A 777 -22.80 29.51 -18.16
N THR A 778 -23.74 28.63 -17.82
CA THR A 778 -25.18 28.97 -17.75
C THR A 778 -25.50 29.78 -16.48
N GLY A 779 -24.65 29.73 -15.46
CA GLY A 779 -24.84 30.34 -14.15
C GLY A 779 -25.70 29.49 -13.19
N GLU A 780 -25.79 28.18 -13.43
CA GLU A 780 -26.54 27.23 -12.61
C GLU A 780 -25.77 26.79 -11.35
N ILE A 781 -24.44 26.83 -11.39
CA ILE A 781 -23.56 26.55 -10.24
C ILE A 781 -22.57 27.69 -10.03
N ASP A 782 -22.19 27.94 -8.78
CA ASP A 782 -21.11 28.87 -8.44
C ASP A 782 -19.71 28.21 -8.49
N GLU A 783 -18.66 29.00 -8.21
CA GLU A 783 -17.27 28.54 -8.24
C GLU A 783 -16.99 27.42 -7.21
N ASN A 784 -17.55 27.52 -6.00
CA ASN A 784 -17.35 26.50 -4.97
C ASN A 784 -18.09 25.21 -5.33
N GLU A 785 -19.32 25.33 -5.83
CA GLU A 785 -20.11 24.21 -6.30
C GLU A 785 -19.43 23.49 -7.49
N PHE A 786 -18.79 24.24 -8.39
CA PHE A 786 -18.00 23.67 -9.48
C PHE A 786 -16.80 22.87 -8.98
N MET A 787 -16.04 23.39 -8.01
CA MET A 787 -14.90 22.67 -7.42
C MET A 787 -15.35 21.40 -6.68
N ASP A 788 -16.42 21.49 -5.89
CA ASP A 788 -17.01 20.35 -5.19
C ASP A 788 -17.53 19.28 -6.17
N TYR A 789 -18.15 19.71 -7.27
CA TYR A 789 -18.63 18.81 -8.32
C TYR A 789 -17.49 18.02 -8.94
N ILE A 790 -16.37 18.66 -9.26
CA ILE A 790 -15.16 18.00 -9.80
C ILE A 790 -14.56 17.01 -8.78
N ALA A 791 -14.46 17.42 -7.51
CA ALA A 791 -13.89 16.59 -6.44
C ALA A 791 -14.64 15.25 -6.29
N ARG A 792 -15.98 15.26 -6.41
CA ARG A 792 -16.82 14.05 -6.36
C ARG A 792 -16.55 13.05 -7.49
N GLY A 793 -16.04 13.51 -8.63
CA GLY A 793 -15.64 12.65 -9.75
C GLY A 793 -14.30 11.93 -9.58
N THR A 794 -13.55 12.22 -8.51
CA THR A 794 -12.17 11.74 -8.29
C THR A 794 -12.04 11.01 -6.94
N PRO A 795 -12.66 9.82 -6.77
CA PRO A 795 -12.88 9.22 -5.44
C PRO A 795 -11.72 8.35 -4.92
N SER A 796 -10.75 7.95 -5.75
CA SER A 796 -9.71 6.99 -5.37
C SER A 796 -8.39 7.21 -6.09
N VAL A 797 -7.38 6.38 -5.79
CA VAL A 797 -6.20 6.23 -6.65
C VAL A 797 -6.57 5.69 -8.03
N GLY A 798 -5.75 5.99 -9.04
CA GLY A 798 -5.91 5.49 -10.41
C GLY A 798 -6.01 6.61 -11.45
N HIS A 799 -6.09 6.23 -12.72
CA HIS A 799 -6.35 7.18 -13.82
C HIS A 799 -7.85 7.44 -14.01
N CYS A 800 -8.22 8.31 -14.96
CA CYS A 800 -9.62 8.62 -15.28
C CYS A 800 -10.46 7.34 -15.44
N ASN A 801 -11.64 7.32 -14.81
CA ASN A 801 -12.57 6.17 -14.76
C ASN A 801 -13.60 6.18 -15.90
N THR A 802 -13.43 7.05 -16.89
CA THR A 802 -14.18 7.12 -18.15
C THR A 802 -13.34 6.51 -19.28
N MET A 803 -13.91 6.31 -20.46
CA MET A 803 -13.20 5.86 -21.67
C MET A 803 -12.35 6.99 -22.29
N GLY A 804 -11.61 7.70 -21.44
CA GLY A 804 -10.62 8.69 -21.82
C GLY A 804 -9.35 8.05 -22.39
N THR A 805 -8.33 8.89 -22.60
CA THR A 805 -7.07 8.45 -23.23
C THR A 805 -6.35 7.38 -22.40
N ALA A 806 -6.26 7.52 -21.07
CA ALA A 806 -5.68 6.49 -20.20
C ALA A 806 -6.33 5.11 -20.38
N SER A 807 -7.65 4.99 -20.17
CA SER A 807 -8.39 3.74 -20.33
C SER A 807 -8.27 3.17 -21.76
N THR A 808 -8.33 4.04 -22.77
CA THR A 808 -8.13 3.66 -24.18
C THR A 808 -6.74 3.07 -24.38
N MET A 809 -5.67 3.80 -24.06
CA MET A 809 -4.30 3.33 -24.30
C MET A 809 -3.94 2.09 -23.50
N ASN A 810 -4.51 1.92 -22.30
CA ASN A 810 -4.33 0.71 -21.51
C ASN A 810 -5.03 -0.50 -22.14
N ALA A 811 -6.24 -0.32 -22.67
CA ALA A 811 -6.91 -1.35 -23.47
C ALA A 811 -6.14 -1.66 -24.76
N LEU A 812 -5.60 -0.65 -25.44
CA LEU A 812 -4.83 -0.89 -26.67
C LEU A 812 -3.48 -1.56 -26.40
N ALA A 813 -2.83 -1.31 -25.27
CA ALA A 813 -1.65 -2.07 -24.87
C ALA A 813 -1.98 -3.56 -24.67
N GLU A 814 -3.14 -3.89 -24.10
CA GLU A 814 -3.63 -5.27 -24.00
C GLU A 814 -3.97 -5.86 -25.39
N SER A 815 -4.65 -5.09 -26.26
CA SER A 815 -4.98 -5.51 -27.63
C SER A 815 -3.75 -5.77 -28.51
N LEU A 816 -2.67 -4.99 -28.31
CA LEU A 816 -1.37 -5.21 -28.96
C LEU A 816 -0.63 -6.44 -28.40
N GLY A 817 -1.17 -7.10 -27.39
CA GLY A 817 -0.53 -8.21 -26.70
C GLY A 817 0.59 -7.79 -25.75
N MET A 818 0.73 -6.49 -25.43
CA MET A 818 1.79 -5.96 -24.57
C MET A 818 1.43 -5.91 -23.08
N ALA A 819 0.18 -6.17 -22.71
CA ALA A 819 -0.27 -6.31 -21.33
C ALA A 819 -1.00 -7.65 -21.13
N LEU A 820 -1.06 -8.15 -19.89
CA LEU A 820 -1.74 -9.42 -19.60
C LEU A 820 -3.23 -9.35 -19.97
N PRO A 821 -3.83 -10.41 -20.53
CA PRO A 821 -5.26 -10.42 -20.84
C PRO A 821 -6.14 -10.14 -19.62
N GLY A 822 -7.10 -9.22 -19.76
CA GLY A 822 -8.00 -8.75 -18.71
C GLY A 822 -7.40 -7.70 -17.77
N SER A 823 -6.15 -7.27 -18.00
CA SER A 823 -5.47 -6.35 -17.09
C SER A 823 -5.83 -4.89 -17.29
N ALA A 824 -6.30 -4.46 -18.47
CA ALA A 824 -6.53 -3.06 -18.77
C ALA A 824 -7.64 -2.44 -17.90
N ALA A 825 -8.70 -3.20 -17.61
CA ALA A 825 -9.90 -2.69 -16.96
C ALA A 825 -9.85 -2.73 -15.42
N ILE A 826 -8.95 -3.53 -14.81
CA ILE A 826 -8.95 -3.73 -13.35
C ILE A 826 -8.81 -2.38 -12.61
N PRO A 827 -9.76 -1.95 -11.77
CA PRO A 827 -9.64 -0.70 -11.02
C PRO A 827 -8.40 -0.69 -10.12
N ALA A 828 -7.77 0.48 -9.99
CA ALA A 828 -6.49 0.61 -9.28
C ALA A 828 -6.59 0.17 -7.81
N ALA A 829 -7.70 0.51 -7.14
CA ALA A 829 -7.93 0.17 -5.74
C ALA A 829 -8.29 -1.31 -5.51
N TYR A 830 -8.55 -2.10 -6.55
CA TYR A 830 -8.96 -3.50 -6.38
C TYR A 830 -7.74 -4.39 -6.07
N ARG A 831 -7.91 -5.36 -5.15
CA ARG A 831 -6.87 -6.37 -4.87
C ARG A 831 -6.38 -7.13 -6.11
N HIS A 832 -7.23 -7.27 -7.13
CA HIS A 832 -6.89 -7.89 -8.41
C HIS A 832 -5.76 -7.16 -9.13
N ARG A 833 -5.59 -5.84 -8.93
CA ARG A 833 -4.51 -5.07 -9.51
C ARG A 833 -3.16 -5.48 -8.93
N ALA A 834 -3.07 -5.67 -7.61
CA ALA A 834 -1.88 -6.18 -6.93
C ALA A 834 -1.56 -7.65 -7.29
N GLN A 835 -2.59 -8.46 -7.57
CA GLN A 835 -2.42 -9.83 -8.09
C GLN A 835 -1.89 -9.80 -9.53
N CYS A 836 -2.44 -8.95 -10.39
CA CYS A 836 -1.95 -8.72 -11.74
C CYS A 836 -0.49 -8.25 -11.73
N ALA A 837 -0.12 -7.33 -10.83
CA ALA A 837 1.26 -6.87 -10.64
C ALA A 837 2.23 -8.03 -10.41
N TYR A 838 1.86 -8.95 -9.52
CA TYR A 838 2.64 -10.13 -9.21
C TYR A 838 2.77 -11.09 -10.41
N GLU A 839 1.66 -11.35 -11.12
CA GLU A 839 1.69 -12.19 -12.32
C GLU A 839 2.48 -11.55 -13.47
N THR A 840 2.40 -10.22 -13.66
CA THR A 840 3.25 -9.49 -14.61
C THR A 840 4.74 -9.68 -14.26
N GLY A 841 5.10 -9.60 -12.98
CA GLY A 841 6.46 -9.83 -12.53
C GLY A 841 6.97 -11.25 -12.81
N LYS A 842 6.09 -12.26 -12.74
CA LYS A 842 6.44 -13.62 -13.17
C LYS A 842 6.55 -13.72 -14.70
N GLN A 843 5.62 -13.11 -15.42
CA GLN A 843 5.53 -13.19 -16.87
C GLN A 843 6.76 -12.59 -17.55
N ILE A 844 7.27 -11.45 -17.08
CA ILE A 844 8.43 -10.80 -17.71
C ILE A 844 9.68 -11.67 -17.65
N VAL A 845 9.86 -12.47 -16.59
CA VAL A 845 10.99 -13.41 -16.50
C VAL A 845 10.85 -14.52 -17.54
N GLU A 846 9.64 -15.09 -17.69
CA GLU A 846 9.36 -16.05 -18.77
C GLU A 846 9.58 -15.43 -20.15
N MET A 847 9.19 -14.18 -20.37
CA MET A 847 9.40 -13.50 -21.65
C MET A 847 10.89 -13.32 -21.96
N VAL A 848 11.74 -13.10 -20.95
CA VAL A 848 13.19 -13.07 -21.16
C VAL A 848 13.73 -14.44 -21.52
N GLU A 849 13.28 -15.50 -20.85
CA GLU A 849 13.67 -16.87 -21.16
C GLU A 849 13.22 -17.32 -22.56
N ALA A 850 12.01 -16.94 -22.96
CA ALA A 850 11.43 -17.21 -24.28
C ALA A 850 11.92 -16.25 -25.38
N ASP A 851 12.68 -15.21 -25.02
CA ASP A 851 13.05 -14.09 -25.89
C ASP A 851 11.88 -13.47 -26.65
N ARG A 852 10.73 -13.31 -25.96
CA ARG A 852 9.53 -12.71 -26.53
C ARG A 852 9.65 -11.19 -26.46
N LYS A 853 9.93 -10.55 -27.59
CA LYS A 853 10.23 -9.11 -27.66
C LYS A 853 9.03 -8.29 -28.14
N PRO A 854 8.99 -6.98 -27.87
CA PRO A 854 7.90 -6.10 -28.30
C PRO A 854 7.60 -6.18 -29.79
N CYS A 855 8.62 -6.21 -30.67
CA CYS A 855 8.40 -6.30 -32.11
C CYS A 855 7.93 -7.69 -32.60
N ASP A 856 7.98 -8.72 -31.75
CA ASP A 856 7.37 -10.03 -32.04
C ASP A 856 5.85 -10.02 -31.74
N LEU A 857 5.38 -9.03 -30.97
CA LEU A 857 3.98 -8.87 -30.53
C LEU A 857 3.27 -7.77 -31.30
N MET A 858 3.91 -6.61 -31.46
CA MET A 858 3.36 -5.44 -32.14
C MET A 858 3.53 -5.54 -33.67
N THR A 859 2.91 -6.56 -34.27
CA THR A 859 2.86 -6.75 -35.72
C THR A 859 1.79 -5.87 -36.38
N ARG A 860 1.76 -5.81 -37.71
CA ARG A 860 0.72 -5.10 -38.46
C ARG A 860 -0.67 -5.57 -38.05
N GLU A 861 -0.88 -6.87 -37.96
CA GLU A 861 -2.14 -7.50 -37.57
C GLU A 861 -2.56 -7.13 -36.14
N ALA A 862 -1.59 -7.00 -35.22
CA ALA A 862 -1.85 -6.54 -33.86
C ALA A 862 -2.28 -5.06 -33.81
N PHE A 863 -1.69 -4.21 -34.67
CA PHE A 863 -2.13 -2.82 -34.82
C PHE A 863 -3.53 -2.71 -35.42
N GLU A 864 -3.87 -3.54 -36.41
CA GLU A 864 -5.23 -3.61 -36.95
C GLU A 864 -6.23 -4.04 -35.88
N ASN A 865 -5.90 -5.05 -35.06
CA ASN A 865 -6.70 -5.45 -33.91
C ASN A 865 -6.89 -4.28 -32.93
N ALA A 866 -5.86 -3.47 -32.68
CA ALA A 866 -5.96 -2.30 -31.82
C ALA A 866 -6.89 -1.22 -32.39
N ILE A 867 -6.91 -1.01 -33.72
CA ILE A 867 -7.85 -0.09 -34.38
C ILE A 867 -9.29 -0.59 -34.21
N VAL A 868 -9.53 -1.88 -34.45
CA VAL A 868 -10.85 -2.52 -34.28
C VAL A 868 -11.30 -2.43 -32.82
N ALA A 869 -10.44 -2.77 -31.86
CA ALA A 869 -10.71 -2.68 -30.44
C ALA A 869 -11.05 -1.23 -30.02
N ASN A 870 -10.29 -0.24 -30.52
CA ASN A 870 -10.53 1.17 -30.23
C ASN A 870 -11.93 1.62 -30.66
N ALA A 871 -12.38 1.23 -31.86
CA ALA A 871 -13.71 1.55 -32.34
C ALA A 871 -14.79 0.89 -31.47
N ALA A 872 -14.61 -0.39 -31.13
CA ALA A 872 -15.57 -1.15 -30.32
C ALA A 872 -15.74 -0.61 -28.88
N ILE A 873 -14.69 -0.03 -28.31
CA ILE A 873 -14.74 0.59 -26.98
C ILE A 873 -15.14 2.08 -27.02
N GLY A 874 -15.27 2.70 -28.20
CA GLY A 874 -15.50 4.15 -28.30
C GLY A 874 -14.31 4.96 -27.80
N GLY A 875 -13.08 4.54 -28.14
CA GLY A 875 -11.84 5.08 -27.62
C GLY A 875 -11.57 6.56 -27.93
N SER A 876 -10.51 7.07 -27.31
CA SER A 876 -10.05 8.46 -27.43
C SER A 876 -9.47 8.78 -28.82
N THR A 877 -9.70 10.00 -29.32
CA THR A 877 -9.10 10.52 -30.56
C THR A 877 -7.59 10.79 -30.45
N ASN A 878 -7.01 10.63 -29.26
CA ASN A 878 -5.57 10.59 -29.06
C ASN A 878 -4.94 9.25 -29.45
N ALA A 879 -5.72 8.17 -29.53
CA ALA A 879 -5.22 6.84 -29.85
C ALA A 879 -4.53 6.76 -31.23
N PRO A 880 -5.06 7.34 -32.33
CA PRO A 880 -4.37 7.36 -33.63
C PRO A 880 -2.97 7.98 -33.56
N ILE A 881 -2.81 9.09 -32.83
CA ILE A 881 -1.51 9.74 -32.67
C ILE A 881 -0.53 8.79 -31.96
N HIS A 882 -1.00 8.13 -30.90
CA HIS A 882 -0.17 7.29 -30.05
C HIS A 882 0.19 5.95 -30.70
N ILE A 883 -0.78 5.29 -31.30
CA ILE A 883 -0.61 4.00 -31.96
C ILE A 883 0.24 4.15 -33.23
N ASN A 884 0.00 5.18 -34.05
CA ASN A 884 0.85 5.42 -35.23
C ASN A 884 2.29 5.76 -34.82
N ALA A 885 2.50 6.46 -33.69
CA ALA A 885 3.83 6.69 -33.14
C ALA A 885 4.52 5.38 -32.71
N ILE A 886 3.82 4.50 -31.99
CA ILE A 886 4.35 3.20 -31.57
C ILE A 886 4.68 2.35 -32.80
N ALA A 887 3.79 2.32 -33.81
CA ALA A 887 4.00 1.60 -35.05
C ALA A 887 5.25 2.07 -35.79
N GLN A 888 5.46 3.38 -35.91
CA GLN A 888 6.68 3.94 -36.51
C GLN A 888 7.95 3.51 -35.76
N HIS A 889 7.94 3.53 -34.43
CA HIS A 889 9.08 3.05 -33.62
C HIS A 889 9.29 1.53 -33.70
N ALA A 890 8.24 0.77 -34.02
CA ALA A 890 8.31 -0.67 -34.27
C ALA A 890 8.70 -1.03 -35.72
N GLY A 891 8.77 -0.04 -36.62
CA GLY A 891 8.99 -0.24 -38.05
C GLY A 891 7.79 -0.83 -38.79
N VAL A 892 6.59 -0.60 -38.28
CA VAL A 892 5.32 -1.07 -38.87
C VAL A 892 4.58 0.11 -39.49
N GLU A 893 4.16 -0.04 -40.74
CA GLU A 893 3.37 0.97 -41.43
C GLU A 893 1.93 0.95 -40.91
N VAL A 894 1.49 2.07 -40.32
CA VAL A 894 0.11 2.34 -39.93
C VAL A 894 -0.16 3.81 -40.25
N SER A 895 -1.19 4.05 -41.07
CA SER A 895 -1.57 5.36 -41.58
C SER A 895 -2.86 5.86 -40.91
N MET A 896 -3.21 7.12 -41.15
CA MET A 896 -4.53 7.63 -40.73
C MET A 896 -5.69 7.04 -41.55
N ASP A 897 -5.44 6.63 -42.80
CA ASP A 897 -6.45 5.99 -43.65
C ASP A 897 -6.85 4.61 -43.11
N ASP A 898 -5.94 3.90 -42.42
CA ASP A 898 -6.23 2.63 -41.76
C ASP A 898 -7.32 2.78 -40.68
N TRP A 899 -7.35 3.91 -39.96
CA TRP A 899 -8.33 4.15 -38.90
C TRP A 899 -9.77 4.27 -39.41
N ASP A 900 -9.96 4.85 -40.60
CA ASP A 900 -11.28 4.94 -41.23
C ASP A 900 -11.62 3.64 -41.97
N THR A 901 -10.70 3.13 -42.79
CA THR A 901 -10.95 1.92 -43.61
C THR A 901 -11.20 0.66 -42.78
N ILE A 902 -10.50 0.48 -41.67
CA ILE A 902 -10.63 -0.69 -40.79
C ILE A 902 -11.65 -0.42 -39.68
N GLY A 903 -11.61 0.77 -39.08
CA GLY A 903 -12.33 1.06 -37.84
C GLY A 903 -13.75 1.59 -38.03
N SER A 904 -14.06 2.35 -39.09
CA SER A 904 -15.29 3.15 -39.18
C SER A 904 -16.59 2.34 -39.04
N THR A 905 -16.62 1.14 -39.60
CA THR A 905 -17.79 0.23 -39.62
C THR A 905 -17.87 -0.69 -38.40
N ILE A 906 -16.93 -0.57 -37.45
CA ILE A 906 -16.96 -1.35 -36.22
C ILE A 906 -17.96 -0.70 -35.25
N PRO A 907 -18.88 -1.50 -34.67
CA PRO A 907 -19.92 -0.99 -33.78
C PRO A 907 -19.40 -0.63 -32.40
N LEU A 908 -20.07 0.31 -31.73
CA LEU A 908 -19.83 0.64 -30.32
C LEU A 908 -20.46 -0.42 -29.43
N LEU A 909 -19.63 -1.22 -28.77
CA LEU A 909 -20.07 -2.29 -27.88
C LEU A 909 -20.06 -1.85 -26.42
N LEU A 910 -19.14 -0.97 -26.03
CA LEU A 910 -18.98 -0.56 -24.64
C LEU A 910 -19.90 0.61 -24.28
N ASN A 911 -20.78 0.39 -23.29
CA ASN A 911 -21.60 1.42 -22.67
C ASN A 911 -20.86 2.12 -21.54
N MET A 912 -19.94 3.02 -21.89
CA MET A 912 -19.13 3.75 -20.93
C MET A 912 -18.97 5.22 -21.35
N GLN A 913 -19.00 6.14 -20.39
CA GLN A 913 -18.79 7.57 -20.63
C GLN A 913 -17.46 7.81 -21.37
N PRO A 914 -17.39 8.75 -22.33
CA PRO A 914 -18.42 9.73 -22.67
C PRO A 914 -19.47 9.28 -23.69
N SER A 915 -19.30 8.11 -24.34
CA SER A 915 -20.22 7.63 -25.38
C SER A 915 -21.40 6.81 -24.84
N GLY A 916 -21.40 6.51 -23.54
CA GLY A 916 -22.43 5.75 -22.86
C GLY A 916 -22.60 6.19 -21.41
N GLU A 917 -23.18 5.32 -20.58
CA GLU A 917 -23.72 5.68 -19.27
C GLU A 917 -22.77 5.33 -18.10
N TYR A 918 -22.09 4.18 -18.19
CA TYR A 918 -21.33 3.62 -17.06
C TYR A 918 -19.86 4.07 -17.01
N LEU A 919 -19.12 3.56 -16.02
CA LEU A 919 -17.72 3.89 -15.75
C LEU A 919 -16.84 2.63 -15.67
N GLY A 920 -15.57 2.80 -15.31
CA GLY A 920 -14.55 1.76 -15.39
C GLY A 920 -14.79 0.55 -14.49
N GLU A 921 -15.50 0.71 -13.36
CA GLU A 921 -15.82 -0.43 -12.50
C GLU A 921 -16.80 -1.39 -13.17
N GLU A 922 -17.86 -0.87 -13.79
CA GLU A 922 -18.81 -1.68 -14.57
C GLU A 922 -18.11 -2.37 -15.74
N TYR A 923 -17.26 -1.65 -16.46
CA TYR A 923 -16.51 -2.21 -17.59
C TYR A 923 -15.68 -3.43 -17.16
N TYR A 924 -14.96 -3.33 -16.04
CA TYR A 924 -14.21 -4.45 -15.49
C TYR A 924 -15.12 -5.62 -15.08
N ARG A 925 -16.19 -5.36 -14.31
CA ARG A 925 -17.11 -6.39 -13.83
C ARG A 925 -17.83 -7.12 -14.97
N ALA A 926 -18.10 -6.42 -16.07
CA ALA A 926 -18.70 -7.00 -17.28
C ALA A 926 -17.74 -7.90 -18.06
N GLY A 927 -16.45 -7.96 -17.72
CA GLY A 927 -15.45 -8.82 -18.35
C GLY A 927 -14.32 -8.07 -19.06
N GLY A 928 -14.34 -6.73 -19.05
CA GLY A 928 -13.27 -5.90 -19.61
C GLY A 928 -13.08 -6.10 -21.11
N LEU A 929 -11.86 -5.80 -21.58
CA LEU A 929 -11.50 -5.92 -22.99
C LEU A 929 -11.63 -7.36 -23.53
N PRO A 930 -11.28 -8.44 -22.80
CA PRO A 930 -11.43 -9.79 -23.30
C PRO A 930 -12.85 -10.12 -23.77
N ALA A 931 -13.87 -9.58 -23.11
CA ALA A 931 -15.26 -9.79 -23.50
C ALA A 931 -15.63 -9.09 -24.81
N ILE A 932 -15.11 -7.88 -25.03
CA ILE A 932 -15.29 -7.14 -26.29
C ILE A 932 -14.54 -7.85 -27.42
N MET A 933 -13.31 -8.30 -27.16
CA MET A 933 -12.50 -9.02 -28.15
C MET A 933 -13.11 -10.39 -28.49
N ALA A 934 -13.81 -11.05 -27.58
CA ALA A 934 -14.54 -12.28 -27.86
C ALA A 934 -15.67 -12.06 -28.89
N GLU A 935 -16.46 -11.00 -28.72
CA GLU A 935 -17.52 -10.62 -29.69
C GLU A 935 -16.94 -10.33 -31.08
N LEU A 936 -15.84 -9.59 -31.13
CA LEU A 936 -15.18 -9.24 -32.40
C LEU A 936 -14.51 -10.45 -33.07
N LEU A 937 -13.95 -11.38 -32.28
CA LEU A 937 -13.34 -12.61 -32.79
C LEU A 937 -14.38 -13.51 -33.46
N ASP A 938 -15.55 -13.69 -32.83
CA ASP A 938 -16.63 -14.53 -33.37
C ASP A 938 -17.15 -14.00 -34.72
N GLN A 939 -17.08 -12.69 -34.91
CA GLN A 939 -17.51 -12.00 -36.14
C GLN A 939 -16.39 -11.91 -37.19
N GLY A 940 -15.24 -12.55 -36.95
CA GLY A 940 -14.09 -12.55 -37.86
C GLY A 940 -13.48 -11.16 -38.06
N LYS A 941 -13.63 -10.25 -37.08
CA LYS A 941 -13.08 -8.89 -37.12
C LYS A 941 -11.68 -8.76 -36.55
N LEU A 942 -11.17 -9.82 -35.93
CA LEU A 942 -9.84 -9.85 -35.32
C LEU A 942 -8.94 -10.89 -35.98
N ASN A 943 -7.67 -10.53 -36.11
CA ASN A 943 -6.58 -11.45 -36.41
C ASN A 943 -6.26 -12.25 -35.14
N GLY A 944 -6.83 -13.46 -35.03
CA GLY A 944 -6.76 -14.28 -33.82
C GLY A 944 -5.40 -14.92 -33.55
N ASP A 945 -4.55 -15.09 -34.56
CA ASP A 945 -3.29 -15.82 -34.47
C ASP A 945 -2.11 -14.99 -33.95
N VAL A 946 -2.33 -13.69 -33.70
CA VAL A 946 -1.28 -12.81 -33.17
C VAL A 946 -0.84 -13.25 -31.78
N LEU A 947 0.47 -13.28 -31.54
CA LEU A 947 1.05 -13.68 -30.26
C LEU A 947 0.88 -12.56 -29.21
N THR A 948 0.74 -12.94 -27.95
CA THR A 948 0.67 -11.98 -26.83
C THR A 948 1.76 -12.25 -25.79
N CYS A 949 1.95 -11.32 -24.86
CA CYS A 949 3.00 -11.36 -23.84
C CYS A 949 2.98 -12.60 -22.96
N ASN A 950 1.84 -13.29 -22.83
CA ASN A 950 1.71 -14.54 -22.06
C ASN A 950 2.06 -15.81 -22.86
N GLY A 951 2.47 -15.68 -24.12
CA GLY A 951 2.88 -16.79 -24.98
C GLY A 951 1.73 -17.48 -25.70
N LYS A 952 0.50 -17.01 -25.52
CA LYS A 952 -0.68 -17.49 -26.22
C LYS A 952 -1.07 -16.53 -27.33
N THR A 953 -1.79 -17.05 -28.30
CA THR A 953 -2.46 -16.26 -29.33
C THR A 953 -3.60 -15.44 -28.74
N LEU A 954 -3.99 -14.37 -29.42
CA LEU A 954 -5.15 -13.57 -29.04
C LEU A 954 -6.43 -14.41 -28.96
N ALA A 955 -6.64 -15.30 -29.94
CA ALA A 955 -7.80 -16.18 -29.96
C ALA A 955 -7.87 -17.09 -28.74
N GLU A 956 -6.75 -17.69 -28.32
CA GLU A 956 -6.70 -18.53 -27.11
C GLU A 956 -7.01 -17.73 -25.84
N ASN A 957 -6.66 -16.44 -25.82
CA ASN A 957 -6.90 -15.59 -24.67
C ASN A 957 -8.35 -15.11 -24.52
N VAL A 958 -9.12 -15.00 -25.61
CA VAL A 958 -10.45 -14.36 -25.59
C VAL A 958 -11.60 -15.27 -26.00
N ARG A 959 -11.35 -16.38 -26.70
CA ARG A 959 -12.41 -17.28 -27.18
C ARG A 959 -13.31 -17.75 -26.04
N GLY A 960 -14.62 -17.56 -26.21
CA GLY A 960 -15.64 -17.95 -25.23
C GLY A 960 -15.71 -17.06 -23.97
N LYS A 961 -14.95 -15.95 -23.91
CA LYS A 961 -14.99 -15.01 -22.78
C LYS A 961 -16.03 -13.91 -22.94
N HIS A 962 -17.19 -14.23 -23.50
CA HIS A 962 -18.28 -13.26 -23.68
C HIS A 962 -18.74 -12.67 -22.35
N THR A 963 -19.25 -11.44 -22.41
CA THR A 963 -19.81 -10.80 -21.22
C THR A 963 -21.09 -11.49 -20.76
N TRP A 964 -21.32 -11.44 -19.45
CA TRP A 964 -22.59 -11.79 -18.82
C TRP A 964 -23.45 -10.53 -18.55
N ASP A 965 -22.86 -9.33 -18.53
CA ASP A 965 -23.57 -8.06 -18.30
C ASP A 965 -23.74 -7.29 -19.62
N ARG A 966 -24.83 -7.60 -20.31
CA ARG A 966 -25.20 -7.00 -21.60
C ARG A 966 -25.66 -5.54 -21.50
N ARG A 967 -25.80 -4.98 -20.29
CA ARG A 967 -26.08 -3.54 -20.12
C ARG A 967 -24.82 -2.72 -20.36
N VAL A 968 -23.66 -3.28 -20.02
CA VAL A 968 -22.35 -2.62 -20.09
C VAL A 968 -21.63 -2.97 -21.38
N ILE A 969 -21.61 -4.24 -21.78
CA ILE A 969 -20.99 -4.68 -23.04
C ILE A 969 -22.07 -5.28 -23.94
N LYS A 970 -22.44 -4.53 -24.98
CA LYS A 970 -23.43 -4.95 -25.96
C LYS A 970 -22.92 -6.11 -26.83
N PRO A 971 -23.81 -7.00 -27.29
CA PRO A 971 -23.46 -7.98 -28.31
C PRO A 971 -23.22 -7.28 -29.66
N TYR A 972 -22.43 -7.90 -30.54
CA TYR A 972 -22.09 -7.29 -31.83
C TYR A 972 -23.32 -6.96 -32.70
N ASP A 973 -24.34 -7.81 -32.66
CA ASP A 973 -25.56 -7.67 -33.48
C ASP A 973 -26.62 -6.72 -32.89
N ASP A 974 -26.49 -6.33 -31.62
CA ASP A 974 -27.33 -5.31 -30.96
C ASP A 974 -26.45 -4.27 -30.22
N PRO A 975 -25.64 -3.50 -30.97
CA PRO A 975 -24.69 -2.55 -30.39
C PRO A 975 -25.37 -1.24 -29.97
N LEU A 976 -24.64 -0.38 -29.24
CA LEU A 976 -25.11 0.99 -28.97
C LEU A 976 -25.19 1.82 -30.25
N MET A 977 -24.22 1.63 -31.14
CA MET A 977 -24.13 2.32 -32.42
C MET A 977 -23.47 1.38 -33.43
N LYS A 978 -23.99 1.34 -34.66
CA LYS A 978 -23.48 0.44 -35.72
C LYS A 978 -22.12 0.85 -36.27
N ASP A 979 -21.92 2.14 -36.49
CA ASP A 979 -20.70 2.70 -37.06
C ASP A 979 -20.09 3.69 -36.07
N ALA A 980 -19.13 3.24 -35.27
CA ALA A 980 -18.58 4.00 -34.14
C ALA A 980 -17.13 4.44 -34.31
N GLY A 981 -16.44 3.88 -35.30
CA GLY A 981 -15.05 4.21 -35.57
C GLY A 981 -14.86 5.62 -36.12
N PHE A 982 -13.62 6.06 -36.13
CA PHE A 982 -13.29 7.41 -36.54
C PHE A 982 -13.52 7.64 -38.04
N ALA A 983 -13.91 8.87 -38.38
CA ALA A 983 -13.87 9.34 -39.77
C ALA A 983 -12.57 10.10 -40.00
N HIS A 984 -11.78 9.68 -40.99
CA HIS A 984 -10.59 10.41 -41.44
C HIS A 984 -11.01 11.37 -42.53
N LEU A 985 -10.87 12.67 -42.27
CA LEU A 985 -11.28 13.73 -43.17
C LEU A 985 -10.06 14.34 -43.87
N LYS A 986 -10.22 14.67 -45.15
CA LYS A 986 -9.22 15.37 -45.99
C LYS A 986 -9.87 16.59 -46.65
N GLY A 987 -9.13 17.38 -47.42
CA GLY A 987 -9.74 18.41 -48.26
C GLY A 987 -8.79 19.56 -48.54
N ASN A 988 -9.29 20.68 -49.07
CA ASN A 988 -8.42 21.83 -49.28
C ASN A 988 -8.08 22.57 -47.97
N LEU A 989 -8.76 22.29 -46.85
CA LEU A 989 -8.45 22.92 -45.55
C LEU A 989 -7.26 22.27 -44.83
N PHE A 990 -7.16 20.94 -44.92
CA PHE A 990 -6.08 20.12 -44.33
C PHE A 990 -5.92 18.81 -45.11
N ASP A 991 -4.73 18.22 -45.05
CA ASP A 991 -4.45 16.93 -45.69
C ASP A 991 -5.02 15.76 -44.86
N SER A 992 -5.15 15.95 -43.55
CA SER A 992 -5.62 14.94 -42.61
C SER A 992 -6.21 15.58 -41.36
N ALA A 993 -7.41 15.17 -40.96
CA ALA A 993 -8.01 15.43 -39.65
C ALA A 993 -8.89 14.25 -39.24
N ILE A 994 -9.23 14.12 -37.96
CA ILE A 994 -10.04 13.00 -37.47
C ILE A 994 -11.27 13.49 -36.70
N MET A 995 -12.38 12.78 -36.85
CA MET A 995 -13.62 13.04 -36.11
C MET A 995 -14.06 11.79 -35.34
N LYS A 996 -14.46 11.97 -34.08
CA LYS A 996 -15.12 10.93 -33.28
C LYS A 996 -16.61 10.89 -33.63
N THR A 997 -17.04 9.88 -34.36
CA THR A 997 -18.41 9.75 -34.87
C THR A 997 -19.38 9.27 -33.80
N CYS A 998 -18.92 8.41 -32.88
CA CYS A 998 -19.76 7.83 -31.83
C CYS A 998 -20.24 8.79 -30.74
N VAL A 999 -19.80 10.05 -30.77
CA VAL A 999 -20.29 11.12 -29.89
C VAL A 999 -21.19 12.12 -30.61
N ILE A 1000 -21.51 11.89 -31.89
CA ILE A 1000 -22.51 12.68 -32.62
C ILE A 1000 -23.88 12.35 -32.02
N SER A 1001 -24.44 13.26 -31.24
CA SER A 1001 -25.77 13.10 -30.66
C SER A 1001 -26.87 13.10 -31.73
N PRO A 1002 -28.04 12.50 -31.46
CA PRO A 1002 -29.19 12.60 -32.35
C PRO A 1002 -29.61 14.05 -32.64
N SER A 1003 -29.55 14.93 -31.64
CA SER A 1003 -29.86 16.36 -31.80
C SER A 1003 -28.88 17.05 -32.75
N PHE A 1004 -27.58 16.77 -32.62
CA PHE A 1004 -26.55 17.31 -33.51
C PHE A 1004 -26.73 16.81 -34.94
N ARG A 1005 -26.98 15.51 -35.13
CA ARG A 1005 -27.21 14.91 -36.45
C ARG A 1005 -28.46 15.48 -37.12
N GLU A 1006 -29.57 15.62 -36.40
CA GLU A 1006 -30.81 16.20 -36.93
C GLU A 1006 -30.57 17.65 -37.39
N ARG A 1007 -29.91 18.45 -36.54
CA ARG A 1007 -29.66 19.87 -36.80
C ARG A 1007 -28.72 20.10 -37.98
N TYR A 1008 -27.67 19.30 -38.11
CA TYR A 1008 -26.55 19.61 -39.00
C TYR A 1008 -26.33 18.65 -40.17
N LEU A 1009 -26.77 17.40 -40.05
CA LEU A 1009 -26.40 16.32 -40.98
C LEU A 1009 -27.60 15.67 -41.65
N SER A 1010 -28.83 16.15 -41.40
CA SER A 1010 -30.08 15.53 -41.87
C SER A 1010 -30.79 16.31 -42.98
N ASN A 1011 -30.09 17.22 -43.67
CA ASN A 1011 -30.62 17.89 -44.86
C ASN A 1011 -31.00 16.85 -45.93
N PRO A 1012 -32.28 16.74 -46.36
CA PRO A 1012 -32.69 15.75 -47.35
C PRO A 1012 -32.03 15.91 -48.72
N ASP A 1013 -31.68 17.15 -49.09
CA ASP A 1013 -31.08 17.48 -50.39
C ASP A 1013 -29.55 17.29 -50.39
N ASP A 1014 -28.92 17.29 -49.21
CA ASP A 1014 -27.47 17.15 -49.03
C ASP A 1014 -27.13 16.47 -47.69
N PRO A 1015 -27.51 15.19 -47.52
CA PRO A 1015 -27.39 14.48 -46.25
C PRO A 1015 -25.93 14.21 -45.87
N GLU A 1016 -25.64 14.23 -44.57
CA GLU A 1016 -24.29 14.13 -43.98
C GLU A 1016 -23.34 15.26 -44.39
N ALA A 1017 -23.87 16.39 -44.87
CA ALA A 1017 -23.10 17.58 -45.20
C ALA A 1017 -23.66 18.83 -44.53
N PHE A 1018 -22.75 19.73 -44.16
CA PHE A 1018 -23.06 21.00 -43.50
C PHE A 1018 -22.20 22.12 -44.06
N GLU A 1019 -22.79 23.31 -44.20
CA GLU A 1019 -22.06 24.54 -44.54
C GLU A 1019 -22.34 25.65 -43.53
N GLY A 1020 -21.29 26.24 -42.98
CA GLY A 1020 -21.39 27.28 -41.95
C GLY A 1020 -20.30 28.34 -42.09
N SER A 1021 -20.55 29.52 -41.51
CA SER A 1021 -19.53 30.57 -41.36
C SER A 1021 -18.61 30.26 -40.19
N VAL A 1022 -17.32 30.60 -40.31
CA VAL A 1022 -16.36 30.34 -39.24
C VAL A 1022 -16.18 31.52 -38.29
N VAL A 1023 -15.86 31.20 -37.05
CA VAL A 1023 -15.18 32.11 -36.12
C VAL A 1023 -13.87 31.44 -35.68
N VAL A 1024 -12.77 32.16 -35.85
CA VAL A 1024 -11.41 31.65 -35.66
C VAL A 1024 -10.82 32.18 -34.36
N PHE A 1025 -10.31 31.29 -33.52
CA PHE A 1025 -9.63 31.61 -32.28
C PHE A 1025 -8.16 31.22 -32.38
N ASP A 1026 -7.28 32.18 -32.07
CA ASP A 1026 -5.84 31.99 -32.01
C ASP A 1026 -5.42 31.57 -30.59
N GLY A 1027 -5.69 30.31 -30.25
CA GLY A 1027 -5.42 29.73 -28.94
C GLY A 1027 -6.56 29.85 -27.91
N PRO A 1028 -6.49 29.10 -26.80
CA PRO A 1028 -7.55 29.07 -25.79
C PRO A 1028 -7.75 30.41 -25.09
N GLU A 1029 -6.71 31.25 -25.00
CA GLU A 1029 -6.79 32.59 -24.40
C GLU A 1029 -7.65 33.54 -25.26
N ASP A 1030 -7.55 33.48 -26.59
CA ASP A 1030 -8.42 34.28 -27.49
C ASP A 1030 -9.86 33.76 -27.46
N TYR A 1031 -10.03 32.43 -27.42
CA TYR A 1031 -11.34 31.80 -27.25
C TYR A 1031 -12.03 32.27 -25.97
N GLU A 1032 -11.36 32.22 -24.82
CA GLU A 1032 -11.92 32.66 -23.54
C GLU A 1032 -12.27 34.17 -23.55
N HIS A 1033 -11.47 34.99 -24.23
CA HIS A 1033 -11.71 36.43 -24.32
C HIS A 1033 -12.87 36.81 -25.26
N ARG A 1034 -13.01 36.13 -26.40
CA ARG A 1034 -13.93 36.54 -27.48
C ARG A 1034 -15.24 35.77 -27.53
N LEU A 1035 -15.32 34.55 -26.98
CA LEU A 1035 -16.50 33.68 -27.19
C LEU A 1035 -17.82 34.37 -26.81
N GLU A 1036 -17.91 34.89 -25.59
CA GLU A 1036 -19.16 35.50 -25.07
C GLU A 1036 -19.45 36.88 -25.68
N THR A 1037 -18.42 37.59 -26.16
CA THR A 1037 -18.56 38.96 -26.67
C THR A 1037 -18.76 39.03 -28.18
N THR A 1038 -18.57 37.92 -28.91
CA THR A 1038 -18.73 37.88 -30.36
C THR A 1038 -20.21 37.77 -30.75
N PRO A 1039 -20.83 38.84 -31.29
CA PRO A 1039 -22.29 38.91 -31.42
C PRO A 1039 -22.83 38.09 -32.60
N TYR A 1040 -21.98 37.69 -33.54
CA TYR A 1040 -22.38 36.99 -34.77
C TYR A 1040 -22.20 35.47 -34.73
N ILE A 1041 -21.85 34.89 -33.57
CA ILE A 1041 -21.88 33.42 -33.39
C ILE A 1041 -23.35 32.97 -33.30
N ASP A 1042 -23.78 32.06 -34.15
CA ASP A 1042 -25.14 31.51 -34.14
C ASP A 1042 -25.13 29.98 -34.27
N GLU A 1043 -26.30 29.36 -34.35
CA GLU A 1043 -26.43 27.90 -34.47
C GLU A 1043 -25.74 27.32 -35.71
N LYS A 1044 -25.46 28.14 -36.75
CA LYS A 1044 -24.84 27.70 -38.01
C LYS A 1044 -23.34 28.01 -38.07
N THR A 1045 -22.79 28.52 -36.98
CA THR A 1045 -21.39 28.91 -36.89
C THR A 1045 -20.50 27.69 -36.63
N ILE A 1046 -19.33 27.66 -37.27
CA ILE A 1046 -18.27 26.68 -37.05
C ILE A 1046 -17.16 27.35 -36.23
N LEU A 1047 -16.84 26.81 -35.07
CA LEU A 1047 -15.77 27.31 -34.22
C LEU A 1047 -14.44 26.68 -34.66
N VAL A 1048 -13.42 27.51 -34.90
CA VAL A 1048 -12.09 27.06 -35.34
C VAL A 1048 -11.05 27.46 -34.31
N MET A 1049 -10.31 26.49 -33.78
CA MET A 1049 -9.18 26.71 -32.87
C MET A 1049 -7.87 26.41 -33.61
N ARG A 1050 -7.00 27.40 -33.79
CA ARG A 1050 -5.73 27.22 -34.50
C ARG A 1050 -4.52 27.70 -33.71
N GLY A 1051 -3.33 27.29 -34.15
CA GLY A 1051 -2.09 27.58 -33.41
C GLY A 1051 -1.93 26.74 -32.15
N VAL A 1052 -2.69 25.65 -32.05
CA VAL A 1052 -2.73 24.76 -30.89
C VAL A 1052 -2.19 23.36 -31.21
N GLY A 1053 -1.55 23.18 -32.37
CA GLY A 1053 -0.90 21.95 -32.83
C GLY A 1053 0.52 21.71 -32.28
N PRO A 1054 1.27 20.73 -32.83
CA PRO A 1054 2.62 20.37 -32.38
C PRO A 1054 3.59 21.56 -32.29
N ILE A 1055 3.70 22.37 -33.34
CA ILE A 1055 4.63 23.51 -33.38
C ILE A 1055 4.00 24.75 -32.74
N GLY A 1056 2.71 24.98 -33.01
CA GLY A 1056 1.99 26.19 -32.60
C GLY A 1056 1.98 26.38 -31.08
N TYR A 1057 1.45 25.39 -30.34
CA TYR A 1057 1.12 25.59 -28.94
C TYR A 1057 2.30 25.82 -27.99
N PRO A 1058 3.37 24.99 -27.97
CA PRO A 1058 3.67 23.73 -28.68
C PRO A 1058 3.24 22.44 -27.95
N GLY A 1059 3.21 21.34 -28.68
CA GLY A 1059 2.96 19.97 -28.19
C GLY A 1059 1.53 19.47 -28.36
N ALA A 1060 0.71 20.18 -29.15
CA ALA A 1060 -0.69 19.89 -29.40
C ALA A 1060 -1.57 19.86 -28.13
N ALA A 1061 -2.34 20.92 -27.87
CA ALA A 1061 -3.16 21.03 -26.65
C ALA A 1061 -4.54 20.37 -26.77
N GLU A 1062 -5.14 19.95 -25.65
CA GLU A 1062 -6.52 19.42 -25.59
C GLU A 1062 -7.54 20.56 -25.41
N VAL A 1063 -7.76 21.35 -26.47
CA VAL A 1063 -8.53 22.61 -26.41
C VAL A 1063 -9.56 22.78 -27.53
N VAL A 1064 -9.67 21.82 -28.46
CA VAL A 1064 -10.58 21.95 -29.61
C VAL A 1064 -12.05 21.68 -29.24
N ASN A 1065 -12.32 21.04 -28.10
CA ASN A 1065 -13.67 20.80 -27.57
C ASN A 1065 -14.30 22.07 -26.99
N MET A 1066 -14.48 23.09 -27.83
CA MET A 1066 -15.13 24.35 -27.51
C MET A 1066 -16.63 24.14 -27.28
N HIS A 1067 -17.22 24.96 -26.40
CA HIS A 1067 -18.66 24.99 -26.17
C HIS A 1067 -19.28 26.20 -26.89
N PRO A 1068 -20.59 26.15 -27.22
CA PRO A 1068 -21.32 27.33 -27.68
C PRO A 1068 -21.30 28.46 -26.61
N PRO A 1069 -21.44 29.73 -26.99
CA PRO A 1069 -21.61 30.82 -26.02
C PRO A 1069 -22.77 30.55 -25.06
N GLY A 1070 -22.68 31.04 -23.83
CA GLY A 1070 -23.69 30.82 -22.77
C GLY A 1070 -25.12 31.20 -23.18
N ARG A 1071 -25.28 32.18 -24.08
CA ARG A 1071 -26.58 32.52 -24.67
C ARG A 1071 -27.19 31.41 -25.53
N LEU A 1072 -26.39 30.69 -26.33
CA LEU A 1072 -26.86 29.60 -27.17
C LEU A 1072 -27.14 28.32 -26.35
N LEU A 1073 -26.33 28.08 -25.32
CA LEU A 1073 -26.58 26.99 -24.36
C LEU A 1073 -27.96 27.16 -23.70
N LYS A 1074 -28.32 28.39 -23.29
CA LYS A 1074 -29.65 28.73 -22.72
C LYS A 1074 -30.80 28.56 -23.72
N GLU A 1075 -30.52 28.61 -25.02
CA GLU A 1075 -31.48 28.37 -26.10
C GLU A 1075 -31.62 26.87 -26.45
N GLY A 1076 -30.88 25.98 -25.78
CA GLY A 1076 -30.90 24.54 -26.02
C GLY A 1076 -30.00 24.09 -27.18
N ILE A 1077 -29.06 24.94 -27.60
CA ILE A 1077 -27.99 24.57 -28.53
C ILE A 1077 -26.80 24.13 -27.69
N ASP A 1078 -26.72 22.81 -27.51
CA ASP A 1078 -25.75 22.06 -26.70
C ASP A 1078 -24.42 21.80 -27.43
N GLY A 1079 -24.32 22.07 -28.72
CA GLY A 1079 -23.07 21.88 -29.48
C GLY A 1079 -23.05 22.57 -30.84
N LEU A 1080 -21.86 23.03 -31.23
CA LEU A 1080 -21.52 23.56 -32.56
C LEU A 1080 -20.42 22.69 -33.19
N PHE A 1081 -20.24 22.77 -34.51
CA PHE A 1081 -19.06 22.19 -35.14
C PHE A 1081 -17.80 22.90 -34.64
N CYS A 1082 -16.83 22.09 -34.21
CA CYS A 1082 -15.52 22.55 -33.76
C CYS A 1082 -14.44 21.93 -34.64
N ILE A 1083 -13.49 22.74 -35.13
CA ILE A 1083 -12.35 22.29 -35.94
C ILE A 1083 -11.06 22.84 -35.32
N GLY A 1084 -9.99 22.05 -35.28
CA GLY A 1084 -8.69 22.59 -34.90
C GLY A 1084 -7.48 21.74 -35.22
N ASP A 1085 -6.31 22.39 -35.24
CA ASP A 1085 -5.00 21.74 -35.39
C ASP A 1085 -4.46 21.12 -34.09
N GLY A 1086 -5.20 21.28 -32.99
CA GLY A 1086 -4.95 20.66 -31.70
C GLY A 1086 -5.69 19.35 -31.51
N ARG A 1087 -5.80 18.95 -30.24
CA ARG A 1087 -6.44 17.73 -29.77
C ARG A 1087 -7.65 18.08 -28.89
N GLN A 1088 -8.31 17.06 -28.37
CA GLN A 1088 -9.24 17.19 -27.25
C GLN A 1088 -9.06 16.04 -26.27
N SER A 1089 -9.62 16.17 -25.07
CA SER A 1089 -9.62 15.07 -24.11
C SER A 1089 -10.46 13.91 -24.62
N GLY A 1090 -9.97 12.68 -24.40
CA GLY A 1090 -10.75 11.47 -24.70
C GLY A 1090 -12.07 11.38 -23.93
N THR A 1091 -12.19 12.16 -22.85
CA THR A 1091 -13.38 12.26 -21.98
C THR A 1091 -14.44 13.24 -22.51
N SER A 1092 -14.13 13.95 -23.61
CA SER A 1092 -15.07 14.88 -24.25
C SER A 1092 -16.10 14.13 -25.09
N GLY A 1093 -17.38 14.52 -24.93
CA GLY A 1093 -18.48 14.12 -25.79
C GLY A 1093 -18.69 15.02 -27.01
N SER A 1094 -17.78 15.97 -27.28
CA SER A 1094 -17.95 16.90 -28.41
C SER A 1094 -17.53 16.24 -29.74
N PRO A 1095 -18.38 16.28 -30.80
CA PRO A 1095 -18.08 15.75 -32.13
C PRO A 1095 -17.17 16.69 -32.94
N SER A 1096 -15.99 17.01 -32.41
CA SER A 1096 -15.02 17.90 -33.07
C SER A 1096 -14.23 17.21 -34.19
N ILE A 1097 -13.74 18.02 -35.13
CA ILE A 1097 -12.74 17.65 -36.14
C ILE A 1097 -11.37 18.09 -35.62
N LEU A 1098 -10.50 17.12 -35.37
CA LEU A 1098 -9.28 17.26 -34.59
C LEU A 1098 -8.05 16.93 -35.41
N ASN A 1099 -6.88 17.23 -34.86
CA ASN A 1099 -5.60 16.82 -35.39
C ASN A 1099 -5.34 17.32 -36.83
N ALA A 1100 -5.94 18.46 -37.20
CA ALA A 1100 -5.81 19.01 -38.53
C ALA A 1100 -4.33 19.23 -38.87
N SER A 1101 -3.88 18.50 -39.89
CA SER A 1101 -2.49 18.42 -40.34
C SER A 1101 -2.44 18.71 -41.84
N PRO A 1102 -1.57 19.61 -42.34
CA PRO A 1102 -0.63 20.43 -41.56
C PRO A 1102 -1.34 21.44 -40.65
N GLU A 1103 -0.77 21.66 -39.46
CA GLU A 1103 -1.24 22.70 -38.54
C GLU A 1103 -1.01 24.12 -39.10
N ALA A 1104 -1.65 25.14 -38.50
CA ALA A 1104 -1.46 26.53 -38.93
C ALA A 1104 0.01 26.97 -38.87
N ALA A 1105 0.73 26.61 -37.80
CA ALA A 1105 2.15 26.90 -37.62
C ALA A 1105 3.07 26.20 -38.63
N ALA A 1106 2.61 25.13 -39.30
CA ALA A 1106 3.33 24.44 -40.35
C ALA A 1106 2.93 24.91 -41.77
N GLY A 1107 2.13 25.98 -41.88
CA GLY A 1107 1.67 26.54 -43.15
C GLY A 1107 0.38 25.89 -43.70
N GLY A 1108 -0.34 25.15 -42.87
CA GLY A 1108 -1.66 24.61 -43.23
C GLY A 1108 -2.71 25.70 -43.46
N ASN A 1109 -3.80 25.38 -44.17
CA ASN A 1109 -4.80 26.38 -44.54
C ASN A 1109 -5.64 26.90 -43.36
N LEU A 1110 -5.53 26.31 -42.17
CA LEU A 1110 -6.07 26.92 -40.96
C LEU A 1110 -5.44 28.31 -40.69
N ALA A 1111 -4.18 28.54 -41.08
CA ALA A 1111 -3.48 29.82 -40.89
C ALA A 1111 -4.10 30.99 -41.68
N ILE A 1112 -4.84 30.71 -42.76
CA ILE A 1112 -5.39 31.73 -43.65
C ILE A 1112 -6.90 31.98 -43.47
N LEU A 1113 -7.54 31.21 -42.58
CA LEU A 1113 -8.96 31.41 -42.23
C LEU A 1113 -9.17 32.77 -41.57
N LYS A 1114 -10.31 33.38 -41.88
CA LYS A 1114 -10.81 34.64 -41.31
C LYS A 1114 -12.24 34.47 -40.85
N ASP A 1115 -12.63 35.21 -39.81
CA ASP A 1115 -14.02 35.28 -39.34
C ASP A 1115 -14.95 35.60 -40.53
N GLY A 1116 -16.01 34.80 -40.67
CA GLY A 1116 -16.99 34.91 -41.76
C GLY A 1116 -16.70 34.09 -43.03
N ASP A 1117 -15.51 33.50 -43.19
CA ASP A 1117 -15.28 32.53 -44.27
C ASP A 1117 -16.26 31.34 -44.13
N ARG A 1118 -16.65 30.73 -45.25
CA ARG A 1118 -17.55 29.56 -45.23
C ARG A 1118 -16.75 28.28 -45.38
N LEU A 1119 -17.05 27.30 -44.53
CA LEU A 1119 -16.56 25.93 -44.68
C LEU A 1119 -17.70 24.99 -45.08
N ARG A 1120 -17.37 23.98 -45.86
CA ARG A 1120 -18.22 22.82 -46.14
C ARG A 1120 -17.61 21.59 -45.49
N ILE A 1121 -18.39 20.90 -44.66
CA ILE A 1121 -18.05 19.62 -44.04
C ILE A 1121 -18.94 18.56 -44.68
N ASP A 1122 -18.35 17.52 -45.28
CA ASP A 1122 -19.07 16.43 -45.95
C ASP A 1122 -18.54 15.09 -45.42
N LEU A 1123 -19.31 14.47 -44.50
CA LEU A 1123 -18.89 13.23 -43.85
C LEU A 1123 -18.97 12.03 -44.80
N ARG A 1124 -19.87 12.05 -45.80
CA ARG A 1124 -19.95 10.98 -46.82
C ARG A 1124 -18.72 10.96 -47.72
N LYS A 1125 -18.30 12.15 -48.17
CA LYS A 1125 -17.10 12.29 -49.03
C LYS A 1125 -15.80 12.33 -48.23
N ARG A 1126 -15.87 12.27 -46.90
CA ARG A 1126 -14.73 12.41 -45.98
C ARG A 1126 -13.94 13.69 -46.26
N ARG A 1127 -14.65 14.80 -46.48
CA ARG A 1127 -14.05 16.02 -47.02
C ARG A 1127 -14.44 17.29 -46.27
N VAL A 1128 -13.47 18.17 -46.03
CA VAL A 1128 -13.69 19.52 -45.49
C VAL A 1128 -12.99 20.56 -46.36
N ASP A 1129 -13.75 21.51 -46.89
CA ASP A 1129 -13.23 22.55 -47.78
C ASP A 1129 -13.57 23.97 -47.30
N ILE A 1130 -12.62 24.88 -47.46
CA ILE A 1130 -12.84 26.32 -47.44
C ILE A 1130 -13.43 26.77 -48.79
N LEU A 1131 -14.57 27.46 -48.75
CA LEU A 1131 -15.34 27.87 -49.92
C LEU A 1131 -14.85 29.22 -50.48
N ILE A 1132 -13.56 29.28 -50.79
CA ILE A 1132 -12.92 30.38 -51.53
C ILE A 1132 -12.15 29.81 -52.74
N THR A 1133 -11.76 30.66 -53.69
CA THR A 1133 -11.04 30.21 -54.88
C THR A 1133 -9.59 29.85 -54.58
N ASP A 1134 -8.98 28.97 -55.38
CA ASP A 1134 -7.55 28.63 -55.28
C ASP A 1134 -6.65 29.88 -55.40
N ASP A 1135 -7.04 30.85 -56.24
CA ASP A 1135 -6.36 32.14 -56.37
C ASP A 1135 -6.39 32.93 -55.06
N GLU A 1136 -7.51 32.92 -54.34
CA GLU A 1136 -7.62 33.59 -53.04
C GLU A 1136 -6.81 32.88 -51.95
N ILE A 1137 -6.81 31.54 -51.94
CA ILE A 1137 -5.95 30.73 -51.05
C ILE A 1137 -4.48 31.13 -51.25
N GLU A 1138 -4.03 31.17 -52.50
CA GLU A 1138 -2.65 31.51 -52.83
C GLU A 1138 -2.31 32.97 -52.49
N GLN A 1139 -3.24 33.91 -52.68
CA GLN A 1139 -3.07 35.29 -52.25
C GLN A 1139 -2.94 35.41 -50.73
N ARG A 1140 -3.78 34.72 -49.96
CA ARG A 1140 -3.72 34.75 -48.48
C ARG A 1140 -2.45 34.08 -47.96
N ARG A 1141 -2.00 32.97 -48.57
CA ARG A 1141 -0.70 32.34 -48.25
C ARG A 1141 0.47 33.28 -48.52
N LYS A 1142 0.47 33.98 -49.66
CA LYS A 1142 1.50 35.00 -49.97
C LYS A 1142 1.48 36.16 -48.98
N ALA A 1143 0.30 36.56 -48.50
CA ALA A 1143 0.15 37.64 -47.53
C ALA A 1143 0.74 37.31 -46.14
N LEU A 1144 0.80 36.03 -45.74
CA LEU A 1144 1.51 35.59 -44.53
C LEU A 1144 3.03 35.77 -44.63
N GLY A 1145 3.58 35.87 -45.85
CA GLY A 1145 5.00 36.09 -46.08
C GLY A 1145 5.89 34.92 -45.61
N LYS A 1146 7.19 35.19 -45.48
CA LYS A 1146 8.18 34.19 -45.02
C LYS A 1146 8.08 33.88 -43.52
N GLU A 1147 7.50 34.78 -42.74
CA GLU A 1147 7.35 34.63 -41.29
C GLU A 1147 6.22 33.64 -40.95
N GLY A 1148 5.25 33.44 -41.85
CA GLY A 1148 4.21 32.43 -41.70
C GLY A 1148 3.19 32.80 -40.63
N TYR A 1149 2.55 31.77 -40.05
CA TYR A 1149 1.65 31.95 -38.91
C TYR A 1149 2.46 32.35 -37.66
N PRO A 1150 2.01 33.34 -36.87
CA PRO A 1150 2.75 33.80 -35.69
C PRO A 1150 2.79 32.70 -34.60
N VAL A 1151 3.99 32.23 -34.28
CA VAL A 1151 4.22 31.22 -33.23
C VAL A 1151 4.85 31.88 -32.01
N ILE A 1152 4.34 31.56 -30.82
CA ILE A 1152 4.93 32.05 -29.55
C ILE A 1152 6.37 31.52 -29.43
N PRO A 1153 7.39 32.35 -29.11
CA PRO A 1153 8.77 31.89 -28.95
C PRO A 1153 8.90 30.73 -27.96
N SER A 1154 9.89 29.85 -28.16
CA SER A 1154 10.14 28.75 -27.24
C SER A 1154 10.58 29.30 -25.88
N GLY A 1155 9.84 28.97 -24.82
CA GLY A 1155 10.12 29.40 -23.45
C GLY A 1155 11.07 28.46 -22.69
N THR A 1156 11.38 27.29 -23.24
CA THR A 1156 12.29 26.31 -22.63
C THR A 1156 13.16 25.61 -23.68
N PRO A 1157 14.34 25.06 -23.29
CA PRO A 1157 15.18 24.30 -24.22
C PRO A 1157 14.47 23.09 -24.83
N TRP A 1158 13.63 22.39 -24.05
CA TRP A 1158 12.87 21.25 -24.58
C TRP A 1158 11.85 21.68 -25.64
N GLN A 1159 11.15 22.80 -25.45
CA GLN A 1159 10.23 23.31 -26.48
C GLN A 1159 10.97 23.66 -27.78
N GLU A 1160 12.18 24.20 -27.71
CA GLU A 1160 12.99 24.48 -28.88
C GLU A 1160 13.40 23.19 -29.62
N ILE A 1161 13.92 22.20 -28.90
CA ILE A 1161 14.29 20.90 -29.48
C ILE A 1161 13.06 20.21 -30.08
N PHE A 1162 11.95 20.20 -29.34
CA PHE A 1162 10.69 19.60 -29.77
C PHE A 1162 10.22 20.22 -31.08
N ARG A 1163 10.16 21.55 -31.20
CA ARG A 1163 9.72 22.23 -32.43
C ARG A 1163 10.61 21.94 -33.64
N GLN A 1164 11.92 21.81 -33.43
CA GLN A 1164 12.86 21.48 -34.51
C GLN A 1164 12.63 20.06 -35.06
N GLU A 1165 12.28 19.12 -34.18
CA GLU A 1165 12.30 17.70 -34.51
C GLU A 1165 10.91 17.05 -34.66
N THR A 1166 9.85 17.66 -34.12
CA THR A 1166 8.51 17.06 -34.10
C THR A 1166 7.91 16.94 -35.51
N ASP A 1167 7.21 15.83 -35.75
CA ASP A 1167 6.33 15.65 -36.90
C ASP A 1167 4.89 16.10 -36.58
N GLN A 1168 4.00 16.06 -37.57
CA GLN A 1168 2.58 16.40 -37.44
C GLN A 1168 1.78 15.28 -36.74
N LEU A 1169 0.56 15.60 -36.29
CA LEU A 1169 -0.31 14.65 -35.58
C LEU A 1169 -0.73 13.46 -36.45
N SER A 1170 -0.92 13.67 -37.76
CA SER A 1170 -1.16 12.60 -38.73
C SER A 1170 -0.04 11.55 -38.79
N ASN A 1171 1.17 11.95 -38.43
CA ASN A 1171 2.36 11.10 -38.37
C ASN A 1171 2.73 10.74 -36.92
N GLY A 1172 1.78 10.80 -35.99
CA GLY A 1172 1.98 10.42 -34.60
C GLY A 1172 2.79 11.40 -33.75
N MET A 1173 3.14 12.59 -34.28
CA MET A 1173 3.89 13.63 -33.56
C MET A 1173 5.22 13.12 -32.96
N VAL A 1174 5.87 12.17 -33.64
CA VAL A 1174 7.17 11.61 -33.25
C VAL A 1174 8.28 12.66 -33.41
N LEU A 1175 9.47 12.37 -32.88
CA LEU A 1175 10.68 13.10 -33.27
C LEU A 1175 11.21 12.47 -34.56
N ARG A 1176 11.24 13.23 -35.66
CA ARG A 1176 11.54 12.73 -37.01
C ARG A 1176 12.83 11.91 -37.06
N LYS A 1177 13.90 12.39 -36.42
CA LYS A 1177 15.20 11.70 -36.39
C LYS A 1177 15.23 10.48 -35.46
N ALA A 1178 14.26 10.30 -34.57
CA ALA A 1178 14.25 9.18 -33.64
C ALA A 1178 13.74 7.88 -34.29
N VAL A 1179 12.87 7.97 -35.29
CA VAL A 1179 12.20 6.81 -35.92
C VAL A 1179 13.18 5.88 -36.66
N LYS A 1180 14.33 6.40 -37.09
CA LYS A 1180 15.38 5.59 -37.75
C LYS A 1180 16.10 4.62 -36.79
N TYR A 1181 15.96 4.81 -35.47
CA TYR A 1181 16.56 3.94 -34.47
C TYR A 1181 15.53 2.89 -34.07
N GLN A 1182 15.77 1.65 -34.47
CA GLN A 1182 14.89 0.52 -34.19
C GLN A 1182 15.74 -0.65 -33.71
N ARG A 1183 15.15 -1.49 -32.85
CA ARG A 1183 15.73 -2.75 -32.40
C ARG A 1183 17.18 -2.61 -31.90
N LEU A 1184 17.45 -1.57 -31.10
CA LEU A 1184 18.81 -1.21 -30.68
C LEU A 1184 19.54 -2.34 -29.95
N ALA A 1185 18.84 -3.21 -29.22
CA ALA A 1185 19.47 -4.36 -28.58
C ALA A 1185 19.97 -5.43 -29.57
N GLN A 1186 19.46 -5.45 -30.80
CA GLN A 1186 19.86 -6.40 -31.84
C GLN A 1186 20.73 -5.76 -32.94
N GLU A 1187 20.39 -4.56 -33.38
CA GLU A 1187 20.99 -3.89 -34.55
C GLU A 1187 21.92 -2.73 -34.16
N GLY A 1188 21.90 -2.31 -32.89
CA GLY A 1188 22.73 -1.24 -32.38
C GLY A 1188 24.23 -1.58 -32.39
N GLN A 1189 25.07 -0.54 -32.40
CA GLN A 1189 26.50 -0.74 -32.20
C GLN A 1189 26.76 -1.30 -30.79
N PRO A 1190 27.71 -2.24 -30.62
CA PRO A 1190 28.12 -2.69 -29.31
C PRO A 1190 28.50 -1.50 -28.44
N LEU A 1191 27.93 -1.44 -27.24
CA LEU A 1191 28.20 -0.36 -26.30
C LEU A 1191 29.67 -0.41 -25.88
N ARG A 1192 30.32 0.74 -25.90
CA ARG A 1192 31.68 0.87 -25.40
C ARG A 1192 31.68 0.73 -23.89
N HIS A 1193 32.72 0.11 -23.34
CA HIS A 1193 32.97 0.22 -21.91
C HIS A 1193 33.24 1.68 -21.54
N ASN A 1194 32.80 2.08 -20.35
CA ASN A 1194 32.86 3.47 -19.89
C ASN A 1194 34.20 3.85 -19.20
N HIS A 1195 35.08 2.88 -18.99
CA HIS A 1195 36.49 3.01 -18.59
C HIS A 1195 37.29 1.97 -19.38
#